data_AF-A0A9E3JUR4-F1
#
_entry.id   AF-A0A9E3JUR4-F1
#
_cell.length_a   1.000
_cell.length_b   1.000
_cell.length_c   1.000
_cell.angle_alpha   90.00
_cell.angle_beta   90.00
_cell.angle_gamma   90.00
#
_symmetry.space_group_name_H-M   'P 1'
#
loop_
_entity.id
_entity.type
_entity.pdbx_description
1 polymer ?
#
loop_
_entity_poly.entity_id
_entity_poly.type
_entity_poly.pdbx_seq_one_letter_code
_entity_poly.pdbx_strand_id
1 'polypeptide(L)'
;KGSFDGPLRAYTINANDQLVTVPDYTNLIVSYRNGAPVRLGDVAKVVDSAENVKLGAWANMKQAIILNVQRQPGANVIATVNAIKDRLPDLAASLPQSVHMDVLSDRTNGIRASVEHVQIELVLAVVLVVLVIFAFLHSLRATVIASLAVPISLVGTFGVMYLLGYSLNNLSLMALTIATGFVVDDAIVMIENISRYIEEGEQPMDAALKGATQIGFTIISLTVSLIAVLIPLLFMGDVVGRLFREFAVSLAITILISAVVSLTLVPMMSGRWLKQHDKAHETPFARKFQSLFDWTVGHYDRGLNWVLERQGLTLLVALGTLVLTALMWVYIPKSLFPTQDTGQLQARVEARQAISYSAMADLQQAAAREILADPDVESLASTVGVDAANNTMLNTGTMLINLKAKHSDQQALMDRLRLRVAQNVAGATLYLQPTQDLTIDAETGPTQYRLSIEGADTKTVTDWAHKLTEAMARRRELANVVTDAGALGAAAYVNIDRDSASRLSVTAANVDDALYSAFGQRIVSTIFTETNQYRVILEAQQDETMSLDALQDLQLRTGSGSPTPLSAIASVTEQAAPLQITHVAQYPATTIGFDTAPGIKLGTAVAAIKQAAQDINLPASVSMTFLGASGAYQASLSNQLWLILAAVVCVYIVLGVLYESYIHPLTILSTLPSAGVGALLALGITGQGLGVIGIIGIILLIGIVKKNAIMMIDFAIEAERDEGKDPRTAIHQAAMLRFRPIIMTTLAALFAAIPLMLGWGEGAELRRPLGLAIFGGLIVSQLLTLFTTPVIYLAFDRTARRWSGAEPARPAGAVKPGEGPRNESRDKPRGAGA
;
A
#
# COMPACT_ATOMS: atom_id res chain seq x y z
N LYS A 1 -11.69 38.43 -42.91
CA LYS A 1 -11.18 39.82 -43.03
C LYS A 1 -12.33 40.83 -43.00
N GLY A 2 -13.22 40.67 -42.00
CA GLY A 2 -14.54 41.31 -41.99
C GLY A 2 -15.55 40.60 -42.92
N SER A 3 -16.79 41.04 -42.80
CA SER A 3 -17.92 40.70 -43.68
C SER A 3 -18.68 41.99 -43.97
N PHE A 4 -19.33 42.08 -45.13
CA PHE A 4 -20.26 43.16 -45.40
C PHE A 4 -21.66 42.58 -45.63
N ASP A 5 -22.65 43.23 -45.05
CA ASP A 5 -24.05 42.80 -45.07
C ASP A 5 -24.87 43.72 -45.95
N GLY A 6 -25.49 43.16 -46.99
CA GLY A 6 -26.37 43.87 -47.91
C GLY A 6 -27.84 43.58 -47.62
N PRO A 7 -28.79 44.30 -48.26
CA PRO A 7 -30.22 44.18 -47.97
C PRO A 7 -30.83 42.77 -48.13
N LEU A 8 -30.16 41.87 -48.85
CA LEU A 8 -30.63 40.51 -49.17
C LEU A 8 -29.58 39.41 -48.91
N ARG A 9 -28.29 39.75 -48.72
CA ARG A 9 -27.18 38.78 -48.59
C ARG A 9 -26.01 39.39 -47.83
N ALA A 10 -25.37 38.58 -47.00
CA ALA A 10 -24.07 38.86 -46.42
C ALA A 10 -22.94 38.16 -47.19
N TYR A 11 -21.78 38.81 -47.30
CA TYR A 11 -20.56 38.24 -47.84
C TYR A 11 -19.44 38.29 -46.81
N THR A 12 -18.72 37.18 -46.66
CA THR A 12 -17.49 37.12 -45.84
C THR A 12 -16.28 37.32 -46.75
N ILE A 13 -15.38 38.23 -46.37
CA ILE A 13 -14.16 38.51 -47.15
C ILE A 13 -13.05 37.57 -46.70
N ASN A 14 -12.60 36.71 -47.62
CA ASN A 14 -11.45 35.81 -47.48
C ASN A 14 -10.38 36.15 -48.52
N ALA A 15 -9.13 35.79 -48.26
CA ALA A 15 -8.03 35.89 -49.23
C ALA A 15 -7.07 34.70 -49.08
N ASN A 16 -6.13 34.60 -50.01
CA ASN A 16 -5.10 33.55 -50.08
C ASN A 16 -3.78 33.96 -49.39
N ASP A 17 -3.86 34.60 -48.23
CA ASP A 17 -2.69 35.14 -47.51
C ASP A 17 -1.98 34.15 -46.58
N GLN A 18 -2.56 32.96 -46.38
CA GLN A 18 -1.93 31.90 -45.61
C GLN A 18 -1.13 30.96 -46.51
N LEU A 19 0.13 30.72 -46.17
CA LEU A 19 0.99 29.71 -46.79
C LEU A 19 0.74 28.38 -46.08
N VAL A 20 0.51 27.30 -46.83
CA VAL A 20 0.10 26.01 -46.26
C VAL A 20 1.07 24.89 -46.64
N THR A 21 1.69 24.98 -47.81
CA THR A 21 2.53 23.91 -48.36
C THR A 21 4.01 24.31 -48.40
N VAL A 22 4.90 23.32 -48.44
CA VAL A 22 6.34 23.53 -48.61
C VAL A 22 6.66 24.39 -49.85
N PRO A 23 6.06 24.17 -51.04
CA PRO A 23 6.25 25.06 -52.19
C PRO A 23 5.84 26.52 -51.97
N ASP A 24 4.80 26.78 -51.16
CA ASP A 24 4.37 28.15 -50.85
C ASP A 24 5.46 28.91 -50.08
N TYR A 25 6.04 28.25 -49.08
CA TYR A 25 7.16 28.78 -48.32
C TYR A 25 8.44 28.87 -49.18
N THR A 26 8.73 27.85 -49.98
CA THR A 26 9.91 27.83 -50.86
C THR A 26 9.90 29.00 -51.84
N ASN A 27 8.72 29.35 -52.37
CA ASN A 27 8.54 30.45 -53.31
C ASN A 27 8.35 31.82 -52.65
N LEU A 28 8.29 31.89 -51.32
CA LEU A 28 8.11 33.12 -50.58
C LEU A 28 9.25 34.11 -50.88
N ILE A 29 8.90 35.32 -51.29
CA ILE A 29 9.89 36.35 -51.62
C ILE A 29 10.35 37.02 -50.32
N VAL A 30 11.63 36.86 -49.99
CA VAL A 30 12.24 37.44 -48.77
C VAL A 30 12.91 38.79 -49.04
N SER A 31 13.38 39.04 -50.26
CA SER A 31 13.97 40.33 -50.64
C SER A 31 13.91 40.55 -52.16
N TYR A 32 14.02 41.80 -52.60
CA TYR A 32 14.28 42.14 -54.01
C TYR A 32 15.67 42.77 -54.12
N ARG A 33 16.52 42.22 -54.98
CA ARG A 33 17.89 42.71 -55.23
C ARG A 33 18.12 42.82 -56.73
N ASN A 34 18.60 43.96 -57.20
CA ASN A 34 18.93 44.20 -58.61
C ASN A 34 17.80 43.85 -59.60
N GLY A 35 16.54 44.08 -59.22
CA GLY A 35 15.37 43.79 -60.06
C GLY A 35 14.92 42.32 -60.07
N ALA A 36 15.59 41.43 -59.33
CA ALA A 36 15.19 40.03 -59.17
C ALA A 36 14.67 39.74 -57.74
N PRO A 37 13.60 38.96 -57.59
CA PRO A 37 13.19 38.47 -56.27
C PRO A 37 14.15 37.38 -55.79
N VAL A 38 14.59 37.48 -54.53
CA VAL A 38 15.25 36.41 -53.79
C VAL A 38 14.15 35.64 -53.04
N ARG A 39 14.03 34.35 -53.33
CA ARG A 39 13.05 33.47 -52.71
C ARG A 39 13.64 32.78 -51.49
N LEU A 40 12.80 32.30 -50.58
CA LEU A 40 13.26 31.58 -49.39
C LEU A 40 14.02 30.31 -49.78
N GLY A 41 13.59 29.62 -50.84
CA GLY A 41 14.30 28.45 -51.38
C GLY A 41 15.71 28.72 -51.89
N ASP A 42 16.06 29.99 -52.17
CA ASP A 42 17.42 30.37 -52.58
C ASP A 42 18.39 30.48 -51.39
N VAL A 43 17.86 30.61 -50.16
CA VAL A 43 18.63 30.91 -48.94
C VAL A 43 18.39 29.93 -47.79
N ALA A 44 17.37 29.07 -47.88
CA ALA A 44 17.01 28.11 -46.85
C ALA A 44 16.38 26.85 -47.46
N LYS A 45 16.54 25.73 -46.76
CA LYS A 45 15.88 24.48 -47.09
C LYS A 45 14.54 24.40 -46.34
N VAL A 46 13.43 24.36 -47.09
CA VAL A 46 12.09 24.20 -46.51
C VAL A 46 11.71 22.73 -46.59
N VAL A 47 11.40 22.11 -45.44
CA VAL A 47 11.01 20.69 -45.36
C VAL A 47 9.77 20.53 -44.48
N ASP A 48 9.00 19.49 -44.77
CA ASP A 48 7.97 18.97 -43.87
C ASP A 48 8.61 17.93 -42.95
N SER A 49 8.49 18.10 -41.63
CA SER A 49 9.18 17.29 -40.63
C SER A 49 8.44 17.32 -39.28
N ALA A 50 8.86 16.46 -38.35
CA ALA A 50 8.36 16.48 -36.97
C ALA A 50 8.79 17.78 -36.26
N GLU A 51 7.93 18.27 -35.36
CA GLU A 51 8.20 19.48 -34.56
C GLU A 51 9.50 19.36 -33.73
N ASN A 52 9.79 18.16 -33.21
CA ASN A 52 11.02 17.90 -32.47
C ASN A 52 11.72 16.63 -32.99
N VAL A 53 12.80 16.83 -33.73
CA VAL A 53 13.66 15.75 -34.25
C VAL A 53 14.64 15.17 -33.20
N LYS A 54 14.70 15.79 -32.01
CA LYS A 54 15.53 15.36 -30.87
C LYS A 54 14.73 14.57 -29.83
N LEU A 55 13.62 13.96 -30.26
CA LEU A 55 12.83 13.02 -29.47
C LEU A 55 12.78 11.68 -30.21
N GLY A 56 13.26 10.62 -29.56
CA GLY A 56 13.34 9.27 -30.11
C GLY A 56 12.57 8.29 -29.25
N ALA A 57 11.85 7.39 -29.90
CA ALA A 57 11.08 6.34 -29.26
C ALA A 57 11.24 5.02 -30.01
N TRP A 58 11.37 3.92 -29.26
CA TRP A 58 11.55 2.58 -29.81
C TRP A 58 10.70 1.56 -29.07
N ALA A 59 10.07 0.69 -29.84
CA ALA A 59 9.46 -0.55 -29.38
C ALA A 59 10.45 -1.68 -29.65
N ASN A 60 11.01 -2.24 -28.59
CA ASN A 60 12.16 -3.13 -28.63
C ASN A 60 13.34 -2.44 -29.36
N MET A 61 13.75 -2.97 -30.51
CA MET A 61 14.82 -2.42 -31.35
C MET A 61 14.31 -1.66 -32.59
N LYS A 62 12.98 -1.48 -32.73
CA LYS A 62 12.38 -0.80 -33.88
C LYS A 62 11.90 0.58 -33.48
N GLN A 63 12.17 1.58 -34.32
CA GLN A 63 11.65 2.94 -34.11
C GLN A 63 10.11 2.90 -34.13
N ALA A 64 9.49 3.55 -33.14
CA ALA A 64 8.05 3.49 -32.94
C ALA A 64 7.53 4.81 -32.37
N ILE A 65 6.22 5.05 -32.53
CA ILE A 65 5.51 6.11 -31.82
C ILE A 65 4.90 5.48 -30.57
N ILE A 66 5.37 5.90 -29.39
CA ILE A 66 4.85 5.39 -28.12
C ILE A 66 3.72 6.29 -27.64
N LEU A 67 2.53 5.72 -27.51
CA LEU A 67 1.35 6.40 -26.95
C LEU A 67 1.13 5.92 -25.52
N ASN A 68 1.52 6.75 -24.55
CA ASN A 68 1.30 6.48 -23.13
C ASN A 68 -0.09 6.96 -22.70
N VAL A 69 -0.96 6.03 -22.31
CA VAL A 69 -2.30 6.35 -21.78
C VAL A 69 -2.22 6.50 -20.26
N GLN A 70 -2.44 7.71 -19.77
CA GLN A 70 -2.50 7.98 -18.34
C GLN A 70 -3.95 8.01 -17.84
N ARG A 71 -4.20 7.41 -16.68
CA ARG A 71 -5.52 7.46 -16.04
C ARG A 71 -5.81 8.86 -15.51
N GLN A 72 -7.05 9.30 -15.64
CA GLN A 72 -7.53 10.48 -14.92
C GLN A 72 -7.70 10.16 -13.42
N PRO A 73 -7.53 11.13 -12.51
CA PRO A 73 -7.82 10.95 -11.09
C PRO A 73 -9.26 10.44 -10.88
N GLY A 74 -9.42 9.35 -10.12
CA GLY A 74 -10.73 8.74 -9.83
C GLY A 74 -11.33 7.87 -10.94
N ALA A 75 -10.69 7.74 -12.11
CA ALA A 75 -11.19 6.90 -13.19
C ALA A 75 -10.97 5.40 -12.92
N ASN A 76 -11.92 4.56 -13.38
CA ASN A 76 -11.79 3.11 -13.31
C ASN A 76 -10.86 2.60 -14.42
N VAL A 77 -9.67 2.16 -14.04
CA VAL A 77 -8.61 1.71 -14.97
C VAL A 77 -9.08 0.57 -15.87
N ILE A 78 -9.81 -0.41 -15.32
CA ILE A 78 -10.27 -1.59 -16.06
C ILE A 78 -11.30 -1.19 -17.13
N ALA A 79 -12.29 -0.38 -16.76
CA ALA A 79 -13.33 0.07 -17.67
C ALA A 79 -12.75 0.95 -18.78
N THR A 80 -11.82 1.85 -18.45
CA THR A 80 -11.14 2.71 -19.43
C THR A 80 -10.33 1.90 -20.43
N VAL A 81 -9.51 0.95 -19.97
CA VAL A 81 -8.71 0.11 -20.88
C VAL A 81 -9.58 -0.79 -21.75
N ASN A 82 -10.68 -1.33 -21.21
CA ASN A 82 -11.65 -2.07 -22.02
C ASN A 82 -12.24 -1.21 -23.14
N ALA A 83 -12.69 0.00 -22.82
CA ALA A 83 -13.23 0.93 -23.82
C ALA A 83 -12.19 1.28 -24.90
N ILE A 84 -10.91 1.38 -24.52
CA ILE A 84 -9.81 1.57 -25.48
C ILE A 84 -9.66 0.32 -26.36
N LYS A 85 -9.53 -0.87 -25.76
CA LYS A 85 -9.38 -2.14 -26.47
C LYS A 85 -10.52 -2.43 -27.43
N ASP A 86 -11.75 -2.07 -27.07
CA ASP A 86 -12.92 -2.23 -27.93
C ASP A 86 -12.84 -1.35 -29.19
N ARG A 87 -12.13 -0.21 -29.12
CA ARG A 87 -11.95 0.74 -30.23
C ARG A 87 -10.64 0.54 -31.01
N LEU A 88 -9.66 -0.16 -30.44
CA LEU A 88 -8.37 -0.41 -31.08
C LEU A 88 -8.50 -1.10 -32.45
N PRO A 89 -9.38 -2.11 -32.66
CA PRO A 89 -9.55 -2.73 -33.97
C PRO A 89 -10.04 -1.76 -35.04
N ASP A 90 -11.00 -0.89 -34.70
CA ASP A 90 -11.52 0.13 -35.63
C ASP A 90 -10.41 1.11 -36.04
N LEU A 91 -9.61 1.55 -35.05
CA LEU A 91 -8.47 2.43 -35.29
C LEU A 91 -7.40 1.72 -36.14
N ALA A 92 -7.05 0.48 -35.82
CA ALA A 92 -6.12 -0.34 -36.60
C ALA A 92 -6.58 -0.51 -38.06
N ALA A 93 -7.87 -0.70 -38.30
CA ALA A 93 -8.43 -0.87 -39.64
C ALA A 93 -8.41 0.44 -40.45
N SER A 94 -8.45 1.60 -39.80
CA SER A 94 -8.32 2.93 -40.43
C SER A 94 -6.88 3.35 -40.77
N LEU A 95 -5.89 2.68 -40.18
CA LEU A 95 -4.49 2.98 -40.43
C LEU A 95 -4.04 2.40 -41.78
N PRO A 96 -3.08 3.05 -42.47
CA PRO A 96 -2.46 2.49 -43.68
C PRO A 96 -1.80 1.14 -43.38
N GLN A 97 -1.77 0.23 -44.36
CA GLN A 97 -1.15 -1.11 -44.20
C GLN A 97 0.33 -1.08 -43.79
N SER A 98 1.03 0.05 -43.97
CA SER A 98 2.41 0.25 -43.56
C SER A 98 2.58 0.53 -42.06
N VAL A 99 1.50 0.81 -41.32
CA VAL A 99 1.53 1.14 -39.90
C VAL A 99 0.96 -0.05 -39.11
N HIS A 100 1.77 -0.59 -38.20
CA HIS A 100 1.33 -1.61 -37.25
C HIS A 100 1.17 -0.99 -35.86
N MET A 101 0.08 -1.35 -35.18
CA MET A 101 -0.23 -0.89 -33.85
C MET A 101 -0.27 -2.07 -32.90
N ASP A 102 0.67 -2.10 -31.96
CA ASP A 102 0.81 -3.15 -30.95
C ASP A 102 0.62 -2.59 -29.54
N VAL A 103 -0.01 -3.37 -28.66
CA VAL A 103 -0.10 -3.05 -27.23
C VAL A 103 1.15 -3.57 -26.54
N LEU A 104 2.07 -2.68 -26.20
CA LEU A 104 3.34 -3.06 -25.55
C LEU A 104 3.15 -3.43 -24.08
N SER A 105 2.24 -2.76 -23.37
CA SER A 105 2.08 -2.92 -21.92
C SER A 105 0.63 -2.69 -21.52
N ASP A 106 0.12 -3.56 -20.65
CA ASP A 106 -1.22 -3.46 -20.09
C ASP A 106 -1.23 -3.81 -18.60
N ARG A 107 -1.34 -2.79 -17.76
CA ARG A 107 -1.41 -2.95 -16.31
C ARG A 107 -2.70 -3.63 -15.82
N THR A 108 -3.76 -3.68 -16.63
CA THR A 108 -5.02 -4.30 -16.19
C THR A 108 -4.93 -5.81 -16.08
N ASN A 109 -3.97 -6.44 -16.76
CA ASN A 109 -3.72 -7.88 -16.61
C ASN A 109 -3.35 -8.21 -15.17
N GLY A 110 -2.41 -7.44 -14.59
CA GLY A 110 -2.00 -7.57 -13.18
C GLY A 110 -3.14 -7.35 -12.20
N ILE A 111 -3.93 -6.30 -12.42
CA ILE A 111 -5.09 -5.99 -11.58
C ILE A 111 -6.15 -7.10 -11.66
N ARG A 112 -6.45 -7.62 -12.87
CA ARG A 112 -7.43 -8.69 -13.07
C ARG A 112 -6.98 -9.99 -12.41
N ALA A 113 -5.73 -10.40 -12.63
CA ALA A 113 -5.16 -11.59 -12.01
C ALA A 113 -5.15 -11.49 -10.49
N SER A 114 -4.76 -10.33 -9.94
CA SER A 114 -4.82 -10.07 -8.50
C SER A 114 -6.25 -10.22 -7.95
N VAL A 115 -7.26 -9.67 -8.63
CA VAL A 115 -8.66 -9.78 -8.19
C VAL A 115 -9.16 -11.22 -8.27
N GLU A 116 -8.85 -11.94 -9.36
CA GLU A 116 -9.22 -13.35 -9.53
C GLU A 116 -8.60 -14.22 -8.43
N HIS A 117 -7.31 -14.03 -8.13
CA HIS A 117 -6.66 -14.75 -7.03
C HIS A 117 -7.29 -14.44 -5.67
N VAL A 118 -7.71 -13.20 -5.42
CA VAL A 118 -8.43 -12.89 -4.16
C VAL A 118 -9.79 -13.57 -4.11
N GLN A 119 -10.51 -13.66 -5.23
CA GLN A 119 -11.77 -14.40 -5.29
C GLN A 119 -11.56 -15.89 -4.99
N ILE A 120 -10.52 -16.50 -5.56
CA ILE A 120 -10.15 -17.89 -5.28
C ILE A 120 -9.81 -18.07 -3.79
N GLU A 121 -9.01 -17.16 -3.22
CA GLU A 121 -8.67 -17.20 -1.78
C GLU A 121 -9.89 -17.06 -0.89
N LEU A 122 -10.82 -16.16 -1.22
CA LEU A 122 -12.10 -16.02 -0.52
C LEU A 122 -12.90 -17.32 -0.56
N VAL A 123 -13.09 -17.91 -1.75
CA VAL A 123 -13.82 -19.17 -1.90
C VAL A 123 -13.13 -20.29 -1.11
N LEU A 124 -11.80 -20.38 -1.19
CA LEU A 124 -11.03 -21.38 -0.45
C LEU A 124 -11.17 -21.17 1.06
N ALA A 125 -11.11 -19.93 1.54
CA ALA A 125 -11.31 -19.59 2.95
C ALA A 125 -12.72 -20.02 3.43
N VAL A 126 -13.77 -19.72 2.64
CA VAL A 126 -15.15 -20.15 2.94
C VAL A 126 -15.23 -21.68 3.02
N VAL A 127 -14.68 -22.39 2.04
CA VAL A 127 -14.71 -23.86 2.01
C VAL A 127 -13.98 -24.45 3.22
N LEU A 128 -12.78 -23.95 3.53
CA LEU A 128 -12.00 -24.42 4.69
C LEU A 128 -12.74 -24.16 6.00
N VAL A 129 -13.36 -23.00 6.16
CA VAL A 129 -14.18 -22.69 7.33
C VAL A 129 -15.38 -23.64 7.45
N VAL A 130 -16.09 -23.91 6.36
CA VAL A 130 -17.23 -24.85 6.35
C VAL A 130 -16.77 -26.27 6.71
N LEU A 131 -15.60 -26.71 6.22
CA LEU A 131 -15.03 -28.01 6.58
C LEU A 131 -14.68 -28.09 8.07
N VAL A 132 -14.12 -27.04 8.66
CA VAL A 132 -13.85 -26.97 10.10
C VAL A 132 -15.16 -27.04 10.89
N ILE A 133 -16.18 -26.27 10.49
CA ILE A 133 -17.50 -26.30 11.15
C ILE A 133 -18.10 -27.71 11.12
N PHE A 134 -18.06 -28.36 9.95
CA PHE A 134 -18.56 -29.73 9.79
C PHE A 134 -17.81 -30.72 10.68
N ALA A 135 -16.48 -30.58 10.79
CA ALA A 135 -15.66 -31.44 11.63
C ALA A 135 -16.00 -31.34 13.13
N PHE A 136 -16.44 -30.17 13.61
CA PHE A 136 -16.80 -29.99 15.02
C PHE A 136 -18.26 -30.33 15.32
N LEU A 137 -19.21 -29.88 14.48
CA LEU A 137 -20.64 -30.06 14.75
C LEU A 137 -21.16 -31.44 14.35
N HIS A 138 -20.44 -32.18 13.51
CA HIS A 138 -20.79 -33.52 13.02
C HIS A 138 -22.18 -33.66 12.38
N SER A 139 -22.89 -32.55 12.15
CA SER A 139 -24.22 -32.53 11.56
C SER A 139 -24.26 -31.60 10.35
N LEU A 140 -24.74 -32.15 9.24
CA LEU A 140 -24.89 -31.39 7.99
C LEU A 140 -25.84 -30.21 8.16
N ARG A 141 -26.89 -30.34 8.97
CA ARG A 141 -27.87 -29.27 9.19
C ARG A 141 -27.27 -28.11 9.96
N ALA A 142 -26.60 -28.35 11.09
CA ALA A 142 -25.97 -27.29 11.86
C ALA A 142 -24.88 -26.59 11.05
N THR A 143 -24.12 -27.37 10.27
CA THR A 143 -23.11 -26.82 9.34
C THR A 143 -23.73 -25.91 8.29
N VAL A 144 -24.84 -26.31 7.66
CA VAL A 144 -25.51 -25.48 6.65
C VAL A 144 -26.02 -24.18 7.27
N ILE A 145 -26.65 -24.23 8.46
CA ILE A 145 -27.14 -23.03 9.17
C ILE A 145 -25.97 -22.07 9.45
N ALA A 146 -24.87 -22.57 10.00
CA ALA A 146 -23.68 -21.76 10.30
C ALA A 146 -23.06 -21.17 9.03
N SER A 147 -22.93 -22.00 7.98
CA SER A 147 -22.31 -21.60 6.72
C SER A 147 -23.11 -20.55 5.96
N LEU A 148 -24.44 -20.53 6.11
CA LEU A 148 -25.31 -19.57 5.44
C LEU A 148 -25.14 -18.14 5.97
N ALA A 149 -24.61 -17.98 7.19
CA ALA A 149 -24.30 -16.67 7.75
C ALA A 149 -23.23 -15.92 6.92
N VAL A 150 -22.30 -16.64 6.30
CA VAL A 150 -21.21 -16.08 5.48
C VAL A 150 -21.72 -15.41 4.21
N PRO A 151 -22.36 -16.11 3.26
CA PRO A 151 -22.79 -15.50 2.02
C PRO A 151 -23.82 -14.39 2.25
N ILE A 152 -24.72 -14.53 3.23
CA ILE A 152 -25.71 -13.49 3.53
C ILE A 152 -25.02 -12.22 4.04
N SER A 153 -24.05 -12.33 4.95
CA SER A 153 -23.30 -11.18 5.46
C SER A 153 -22.45 -10.52 4.39
N LEU A 154 -21.79 -11.31 3.54
CA LEU A 154 -20.97 -10.79 2.44
C LEU A 154 -21.83 -10.08 1.38
N VAL A 155 -22.94 -10.68 0.95
CA VAL A 155 -23.87 -10.08 -0.03
C VAL A 155 -24.53 -8.82 0.55
N GLY A 156 -24.95 -8.86 1.82
CA GLY A 156 -25.48 -7.69 2.50
C GLY A 156 -24.46 -6.54 2.57
N THR A 157 -23.18 -6.86 2.76
CA THR A 157 -22.10 -5.87 2.77
C THR A 157 -22.00 -5.15 1.43
N PHE A 158 -22.13 -5.85 0.29
CA PHE A 158 -22.11 -5.21 -1.02
C PHE A 158 -23.22 -4.16 -1.19
N GLY A 159 -24.41 -4.41 -0.63
CA GLY A 159 -25.50 -3.43 -0.63
C GLY A 159 -25.14 -2.14 0.10
N VAL A 160 -24.54 -2.23 1.29
CA VAL A 160 -24.14 -1.05 2.05
C VAL A 160 -22.91 -0.36 1.43
N MET A 161 -21.94 -1.13 0.91
CA MET A 161 -20.80 -0.59 0.18
C MET A 161 -21.25 0.24 -1.03
N TYR A 162 -22.25 -0.24 -1.77
CA TYR A 162 -22.84 0.48 -2.88
C TYR A 162 -23.47 1.81 -2.43
N LEU A 163 -24.21 1.81 -1.31
CA LEU A 163 -24.81 3.03 -0.75
C LEU A 163 -23.77 4.05 -0.27
N LEU A 164 -22.61 3.60 0.18
CA LEU A 164 -21.50 4.46 0.62
C LEU A 164 -20.57 4.88 -0.52
N GLY A 165 -20.80 4.41 -1.75
CA GLY A 165 -19.97 4.69 -2.91
C GLY A 165 -18.59 4.01 -2.86
N TYR A 166 -18.44 2.93 -2.10
CA TYR A 166 -17.18 2.18 -2.03
C TYR A 166 -17.02 1.22 -3.19
N SER A 167 -15.77 1.04 -3.61
CA SER A 167 -15.40 0.19 -4.73
C SER A 167 -15.00 -1.22 -4.27
N LEU A 168 -15.07 -2.18 -5.19
CA LEU A 168 -14.39 -3.46 -5.02
C LEU A 168 -12.95 -3.33 -5.50
N ASN A 169 -12.01 -3.40 -4.56
CA ASN A 169 -10.57 -3.33 -4.81
C ASN A 169 -9.83 -4.36 -3.94
N ASN A 170 -8.51 -4.43 -4.11
CA ASN A 170 -7.68 -5.39 -3.38
C ASN A 170 -7.80 -5.24 -1.84
N LEU A 171 -7.96 -4.01 -1.32
CA LEU A 171 -8.12 -3.79 0.12
C LEU A 171 -9.50 -4.23 0.62
N SER A 172 -10.58 -3.84 -0.06
CA SER A 172 -11.93 -4.25 0.32
C SER A 172 -12.12 -5.76 0.19
N LEU A 173 -11.54 -6.40 -0.83
CA LEU A 173 -11.61 -7.85 -1.00
C LEU A 173 -10.79 -8.60 0.07
N MET A 174 -9.62 -8.07 0.47
CA MET A 174 -8.90 -8.58 1.64
C MET A 174 -9.74 -8.49 2.92
N ALA A 175 -10.43 -7.36 3.13
CA ALA A 175 -11.32 -7.19 4.27
C ALA A 175 -12.41 -8.27 4.29
N LEU A 176 -13.07 -8.53 3.15
CA LEU A 176 -14.10 -9.55 3.01
C LEU A 176 -13.56 -10.98 3.20
N THR A 177 -12.37 -11.26 2.67
CA THR A 177 -11.69 -12.56 2.82
C THR A 177 -11.45 -12.87 4.29
N ILE A 178 -10.93 -11.89 5.03
CA ILE A 178 -10.71 -12.01 6.47
C ILE A 178 -12.02 -12.06 7.24
N ALA A 179 -13.02 -11.25 6.84
CA ALA A 179 -14.33 -11.22 7.46
C ALA A 179 -14.98 -12.60 7.48
N THR A 180 -14.72 -13.47 6.50
CA THR A 180 -15.20 -14.86 6.49
C THR A 180 -14.96 -15.60 7.81
N GLY A 181 -13.77 -15.44 8.39
CA GLY A 181 -13.43 -16.05 9.69
C GLY A 181 -14.16 -15.39 10.86
N PHE A 182 -14.41 -14.09 10.79
CA PHE A 182 -15.16 -13.34 11.82
C PHE A 182 -16.68 -13.58 11.75
N VAL A 183 -17.22 -13.81 10.56
CA VAL A 183 -18.66 -13.88 10.32
C VAL A 183 -19.26 -15.19 10.82
N VAL A 184 -18.57 -16.32 10.59
CA VAL A 184 -19.05 -17.61 11.11
C VAL A 184 -19.03 -17.69 12.62
N ASP A 185 -18.23 -16.83 13.22
CA ASP A 185 -17.73 -17.01 14.56
C ASP A 185 -18.84 -16.84 15.60
N ASP A 186 -19.80 -15.95 15.37
CA ASP A 186 -20.95 -15.74 16.25
C ASP A 186 -22.06 -16.75 15.97
N ALA A 187 -22.24 -17.12 14.70
CA ALA A 187 -23.17 -18.18 14.29
C ALA A 187 -22.78 -19.53 14.90
N ILE A 188 -21.48 -19.86 14.92
CA ILE A 188 -20.93 -21.06 15.54
C ILE A 188 -21.26 -21.07 17.04
N VAL A 189 -20.95 -19.99 17.74
CA VAL A 189 -21.16 -19.90 19.20
C VAL A 189 -22.65 -20.02 19.55
N MET A 190 -23.53 -19.41 18.75
CA MET A 190 -24.98 -19.55 18.91
C MET A 190 -25.44 -21.00 18.69
N ILE A 191 -25.02 -21.63 17.60
CA ILE A 191 -25.42 -23.01 17.25
C ILE A 191 -24.92 -24.02 18.26
N GLU A 192 -23.67 -23.91 18.70
CA GLU A 192 -23.10 -24.81 19.71
C GLU A 192 -23.87 -24.71 21.03
N ASN A 193 -24.28 -23.50 21.43
CA ASN A 193 -25.06 -23.30 22.65
C ASN A 193 -26.47 -23.88 22.55
N ILE A 194 -27.14 -23.71 21.40
CA ILE A 194 -28.45 -24.30 21.13
C ILE A 194 -28.33 -25.83 21.08
N SER A 195 -27.29 -26.37 20.43
CA SER A 195 -27.03 -27.81 20.35
C SER A 195 -26.86 -28.43 21.73
N ARG A 196 -26.14 -27.76 22.63
CA ARG A 196 -25.96 -28.21 24.03
C ARG A 196 -27.31 -28.39 24.75
N TYR A 197 -28.22 -27.42 24.65
CA TYR A 197 -29.56 -27.56 25.28
C TYR A 197 -30.41 -28.66 24.64
N ILE A 198 -30.27 -28.88 23.32
CA ILE A 198 -30.92 -30.00 22.63
C ILE A 198 -30.36 -31.34 23.11
N GLU A 199 -29.05 -31.44 23.35
CA GLU A 199 -28.39 -32.63 23.91
C GLU A 199 -28.78 -32.89 25.37
N GLU A 200 -29.05 -31.84 26.14
CA GLU A 200 -29.60 -31.91 27.51
C GLU A 200 -31.09 -32.33 27.53
N GLY A 201 -31.73 -32.45 26.36
CA GLY A 201 -33.09 -32.99 26.20
C GLY A 201 -34.17 -31.95 25.95
N GLU A 202 -33.82 -30.66 25.79
CA GLU A 202 -34.80 -29.61 25.47
C GLU A 202 -35.31 -29.72 24.02
N GLN A 203 -36.51 -29.21 23.77
CA GLN A 203 -37.07 -29.11 22.42
C GLN A 203 -36.32 -28.05 21.60
N PRO A 204 -36.12 -28.23 20.28
CA PRO A 204 -35.32 -27.31 19.46
C PRO A 204 -35.73 -25.83 19.53
N MET A 205 -37.03 -25.53 19.62
CA MET A 205 -37.52 -24.15 19.71
C MET A 205 -37.20 -23.51 21.07
N ASP A 206 -37.40 -24.25 22.16
CA ASP A 206 -37.12 -23.77 23.52
C ASP A 206 -35.62 -23.59 23.72
N ALA A 207 -34.83 -24.57 23.26
CA ALA A 207 -33.37 -24.50 23.22
C ALA A 207 -32.86 -23.30 22.41
N ALA A 208 -33.52 -22.95 21.30
CA ALA A 208 -33.17 -21.78 20.49
C ALA A 208 -33.43 -20.45 21.23
N LEU A 209 -34.59 -20.32 21.89
CA LEU A 209 -34.91 -19.12 22.67
C LEU A 209 -34.01 -18.96 23.89
N LYS A 210 -33.78 -20.06 24.63
CA LYS A 210 -32.91 -20.09 25.81
C LYS A 210 -31.46 -19.83 25.42
N GLY A 211 -31.00 -20.47 24.34
CA GLY A 211 -29.66 -20.27 23.79
C GLY A 211 -29.40 -18.84 23.34
N ALA A 212 -30.37 -18.22 22.66
CA ALA A 212 -30.28 -16.82 22.23
C ALA A 212 -30.32 -15.84 23.40
N THR A 213 -31.12 -16.11 24.44
CA THR A 213 -31.19 -15.27 25.64
C THR A 213 -29.86 -15.27 26.40
N GLN A 214 -29.23 -16.44 26.53
CA GLN A 214 -27.97 -16.58 27.24
C GLN A 214 -26.78 -15.91 26.52
N ILE A 215 -26.68 -16.10 25.19
CA ILE A 215 -25.50 -15.67 24.42
C ILE A 215 -25.70 -14.32 23.70
N GLY A 216 -26.93 -13.82 23.62
CA GLY A 216 -27.25 -12.59 22.89
C GLY A 216 -26.42 -11.38 23.36
N PHE A 217 -26.29 -11.19 24.68
CA PHE A 217 -25.45 -10.13 25.24
C PHE A 217 -23.98 -10.31 24.87
N THR A 218 -23.46 -11.54 24.97
CA THR A 218 -22.08 -11.87 24.59
C THR A 218 -21.82 -11.52 23.12
N ILE A 219 -22.71 -11.89 22.19
CA ILE A 219 -22.54 -11.59 20.75
C ILE A 219 -22.53 -10.08 20.49
N ILE A 220 -23.43 -9.32 21.13
CA ILE A 220 -23.47 -7.85 20.98
C ILE A 220 -22.18 -7.23 21.52
N SER A 221 -21.75 -7.64 22.71
CA SER A 221 -20.50 -7.19 23.35
C SER A 221 -19.27 -7.47 22.47
N LEU A 222 -19.20 -8.68 21.91
CA LEU A 222 -18.16 -9.08 20.96
C LEU A 222 -18.16 -8.21 19.70
N THR A 223 -19.33 -7.99 19.11
CA THR A 223 -19.50 -7.19 17.89
C THR A 223 -19.09 -5.75 18.10
N VAL A 224 -19.65 -5.08 19.12
CA VAL A 224 -19.37 -3.66 19.42
C VAL A 224 -17.90 -3.48 19.76
N SER A 225 -17.34 -4.39 20.56
CA SER A 225 -15.92 -4.32 20.87
C SER A 225 -15.06 -4.53 19.62
N LEU A 226 -15.39 -5.47 18.73
CA LEU A 226 -14.61 -5.72 17.51
C LEU A 226 -14.64 -4.50 16.58
N ILE A 227 -15.78 -3.82 16.46
CA ILE A 227 -15.87 -2.54 15.75
C ILE A 227 -15.00 -1.48 16.42
N ALA A 228 -14.95 -1.45 17.77
CA ALA A 228 -14.13 -0.49 18.51
C ALA A 228 -12.63 -0.59 18.21
N VAL A 229 -12.14 -1.77 17.85
CA VAL A 229 -10.75 -2.01 17.42
C VAL A 229 -10.44 -1.29 16.10
N LEU A 230 -11.44 -1.12 15.24
CA LEU A 230 -11.30 -0.50 13.92
C LEU A 230 -11.43 1.03 13.98
N ILE A 231 -11.95 1.60 15.08
CA ILE A 231 -12.17 3.04 15.24
C ILE A 231 -10.87 3.85 14.98
N PRO A 232 -9.71 3.54 15.58
CA PRO A 232 -8.49 4.31 15.31
C PRO A 232 -8.05 4.26 13.85
N LEU A 233 -8.32 3.15 13.14
CA LEU A 233 -8.01 3.01 11.73
C LEU A 233 -8.87 3.94 10.86
N LEU A 234 -10.11 4.24 11.28
CA LEU A 234 -11.00 5.19 10.60
C LEU A 234 -10.56 6.64 10.75
N PHE A 235 -9.86 6.98 11.83
CA PHE A 235 -9.40 8.34 12.14
C PHE A 235 -7.98 8.65 11.65
N MET A 236 -7.37 7.73 10.90
CA MET A 236 -6.05 7.98 10.32
C MET A 236 -6.16 8.96 9.14
N GLY A 237 -5.66 10.18 9.31
CA GLY A 237 -5.76 11.26 8.32
C GLY A 237 -4.76 11.19 7.16
N ASP A 238 -3.70 10.40 7.31
CA ASP A 238 -2.61 10.32 6.33
C ASP A 238 -3.02 9.57 5.04
N VAL A 239 -2.15 9.58 4.03
CA VAL A 239 -2.34 8.82 2.76
C VAL A 239 -2.67 7.36 3.05
N VAL A 240 -1.97 6.76 4.02
CA VAL A 240 -2.19 5.38 4.48
C VAL A 240 -3.62 5.21 5.02
N GLY A 241 -4.13 6.17 5.79
CA GLY A 241 -5.45 6.07 6.41
C GLY A 241 -6.56 6.15 5.38
N ARG A 242 -6.40 7.00 4.36
CA ARG A 242 -7.31 7.05 3.21
C ARG A 242 -7.39 5.72 2.46
N LEU A 243 -6.27 5.03 2.28
CA LEU A 243 -6.24 3.71 1.64
C LEU A 243 -7.00 2.66 2.48
N PHE A 244 -6.78 2.61 3.80
CA PHE A 244 -7.36 1.59 4.67
C PHE A 244 -8.73 1.93 5.25
N ARG A 245 -9.27 3.12 5.00
CA ARG A 245 -10.62 3.48 5.42
C ARG A 245 -11.67 2.54 4.80
N GLU A 246 -11.56 2.29 3.49
CA GLU A 246 -12.48 1.36 2.81
C GLU A 246 -12.34 -0.06 3.35
N PHE A 247 -11.12 -0.50 3.69
CA PHE A 247 -10.87 -1.77 4.37
C PHE A 247 -11.60 -1.86 5.71
N ALA A 248 -11.40 -0.87 6.59
CA ALA A 248 -11.94 -0.86 7.94
C ALA A 248 -13.47 -0.81 7.96
N VAL A 249 -14.07 0.05 7.12
CA VAL A 249 -15.52 0.18 7.05
C VAL A 249 -16.16 -1.05 6.42
N SER A 250 -15.58 -1.62 5.35
CA SER A 250 -16.10 -2.85 4.74
C SER A 250 -16.15 -3.99 5.76
N LEU A 251 -15.06 -4.19 6.50
CA LEU A 251 -15.01 -5.20 7.56
C LEU A 251 -16.02 -4.93 8.68
N ALA A 252 -16.14 -3.68 9.15
CA ALA A 252 -17.08 -3.30 10.20
C ALA A 252 -18.54 -3.55 9.80
N ILE A 253 -18.90 -3.23 8.55
CA ILE A 253 -20.23 -3.51 7.99
C ILE A 253 -20.47 -5.01 7.95
N THR A 254 -19.51 -5.80 7.46
CA THR A 254 -19.66 -7.25 7.39
C THR A 254 -19.87 -7.88 8.77
N ILE A 255 -19.12 -7.42 9.78
CA ILE A 255 -19.28 -7.84 11.18
C ILE A 255 -20.67 -7.45 11.72
N LEU A 256 -21.12 -6.22 11.47
CA LEU A 256 -22.42 -5.74 11.94
C LEU A 256 -23.58 -6.55 11.33
N ILE A 257 -23.53 -6.81 10.03
CA ILE A 257 -24.53 -7.64 9.35
C ILE A 257 -24.47 -9.08 9.89
N SER A 258 -23.27 -9.62 10.12
CA SER A 258 -23.10 -10.94 10.73
C SER A 258 -23.76 -11.06 12.10
N ALA A 259 -23.63 -10.04 12.95
CA ALA A 259 -24.27 -10.02 14.25
C ALA A 259 -25.80 -10.07 14.14
N VAL A 260 -26.37 -9.28 13.21
CA VAL A 260 -27.81 -9.31 12.92
C VAL A 260 -28.24 -10.69 12.45
N VAL A 261 -27.50 -11.31 11.52
CA VAL A 261 -27.81 -12.65 11.01
C VAL A 261 -27.69 -13.71 12.11
N SER A 262 -26.68 -13.62 12.96
CA SER A 262 -26.42 -14.58 14.05
C SER A 262 -27.44 -14.47 15.20
N LEU A 263 -28.03 -13.30 15.42
CA LEU A 263 -29.06 -13.09 16.45
C LEU A 263 -30.48 -13.37 15.94
N THR A 264 -30.70 -13.40 14.62
CA THR A 264 -32.04 -13.55 14.03
C THR A 264 -32.20 -14.85 13.26
N LEU A 265 -31.47 -15.01 12.15
CA LEU A 265 -31.60 -16.12 11.23
C LEU A 265 -31.13 -17.43 11.87
N VAL A 266 -30.00 -17.40 12.57
CA VAL A 266 -29.38 -18.61 13.14
C VAL A 266 -30.28 -19.27 14.20
N PRO A 267 -30.82 -18.57 15.22
CA PRO A 267 -31.76 -19.16 16.17
C PRO A 267 -33.06 -19.62 15.50
N MET A 268 -33.60 -18.85 14.56
CA MET A 268 -34.83 -19.19 13.85
C MET A 268 -34.70 -20.49 13.05
N MET A 269 -33.61 -20.64 12.29
CA MET A 269 -33.34 -21.86 11.53
C MET A 269 -33.02 -23.03 12.45
N SER A 270 -32.27 -22.78 13.53
CA SER A 270 -31.93 -23.78 14.55
C SER A 270 -33.19 -24.37 15.19
N GLY A 271 -34.11 -23.52 15.65
CA GLY A 271 -35.35 -23.96 16.30
C GLY A 271 -36.33 -24.70 15.38
N ARG A 272 -36.22 -24.54 14.05
CA ARG A 272 -37.08 -25.24 13.07
C ARG A 272 -36.45 -26.46 12.42
N TRP A 273 -35.12 -26.48 12.26
CA TRP A 273 -34.44 -27.45 11.40
C TRP A 273 -33.50 -28.41 12.15
N LEU A 274 -33.01 -28.03 13.33
CA LEU A 274 -32.31 -28.97 14.20
C LEU A 274 -33.29 -30.01 14.76
N LYS A 275 -32.82 -31.24 14.90
CA LYS A 275 -33.55 -32.34 15.55
C LYS A 275 -32.68 -32.90 16.66
N GLN A 276 -33.31 -33.47 17.69
CA GLN A 276 -32.60 -34.28 18.68
C GLN A 276 -31.83 -35.39 17.95
N HIS A 277 -30.53 -35.49 18.21
CA HIS A 277 -29.69 -36.53 17.64
C HIS A 277 -29.96 -37.84 18.38
N ASP A 278 -30.52 -38.84 17.68
CA ASP A 278 -30.45 -40.22 18.15
C ASP A 278 -28.99 -40.67 18.10
N LYS A 279 -28.41 -41.00 19.26
CA LYS A 279 -27.04 -41.54 19.41
C LYS A 279 -26.75 -42.82 18.57
N ALA A 280 -27.77 -43.35 17.90
CA ALA A 280 -27.71 -44.57 17.09
C ALA A 280 -27.02 -44.42 15.72
N HIS A 281 -26.84 -43.20 15.19
CA HIS A 281 -26.32 -42.96 13.82
C HIS A 281 -25.07 -42.08 13.74
N GLU A 282 -24.12 -42.21 14.67
CA GLU A 282 -22.83 -41.53 14.51
C GLU A 282 -21.93 -42.25 13.49
N THR A 283 -21.39 -41.50 12.54
CA THR A 283 -20.39 -42.01 11.59
C THR A 283 -19.10 -42.41 12.34
N PRO A 284 -18.37 -43.44 11.87
CA PRO A 284 -17.15 -43.90 12.53
C PRO A 284 -16.03 -42.84 12.57
N PHE A 285 -16.05 -41.88 11.64
CA PHE A 285 -15.15 -40.72 11.66
C PHE A 285 -15.49 -39.76 12.81
N ALA A 286 -16.78 -39.43 12.99
CA ALA A 286 -17.25 -38.56 14.07
C ALA A 286 -16.89 -39.13 15.46
N ARG A 287 -17.09 -40.44 15.68
CA ARG A 287 -16.71 -41.09 16.95
C ARG A 287 -15.21 -41.00 17.24
N LYS A 288 -14.36 -41.20 16.23
CA LYS A 288 -12.91 -41.08 16.40
C LYS A 288 -12.50 -39.64 16.73
N PHE A 289 -13.04 -38.67 16.00
CA PHE A 289 -12.75 -37.26 16.24
C PHE A 289 -13.23 -36.81 17.63
N GLN A 290 -14.44 -37.21 18.02
CA GLN A 290 -14.99 -36.95 19.35
C GLN A 290 -14.12 -37.56 20.46
N SER A 291 -13.68 -38.82 20.30
CA SER A 291 -12.79 -39.47 21.29
C SER A 291 -11.42 -38.79 21.41
N LEU A 292 -10.85 -38.30 20.30
CA LEU A 292 -9.61 -37.54 20.29
C LEU A 292 -9.80 -36.16 20.97
N PHE A 293 -10.95 -35.54 20.73
CA PHE A 293 -11.30 -34.26 21.33
C PHE A 293 -11.50 -34.40 22.85
N ASP A 294 -12.27 -35.39 23.30
CA ASP A 294 -12.48 -35.65 24.73
C ASP A 294 -11.15 -36.01 25.44
N TRP A 295 -10.25 -36.74 24.75
CA TRP A 295 -8.88 -36.96 25.22
C TRP A 295 -8.10 -35.65 25.37
N THR A 296 -8.27 -34.71 24.45
CA THR A 296 -7.63 -33.39 24.48
C THR A 296 -8.19 -32.53 25.61
N VAL A 297 -9.52 -32.53 25.81
CA VAL A 297 -10.19 -31.87 26.94
C VAL A 297 -9.67 -32.41 28.27
N GLY A 298 -9.55 -33.72 28.42
CA GLY A 298 -9.02 -34.35 29.64
C GLY A 298 -7.54 -34.06 29.91
N HIS A 299 -6.74 -33.73 28.88
CA HIS A 299 -5.38 -33.21 29.05
C HIS A 299 -5.37 -31.73 29.41
N TYR A 300 -6.25 -30.95 28.78
CA TYR A 300 -6.41 -29.54 29.08
C TYR A 300 -6.87 -29.33 30.53
N ASP A 301 -7.83 -30.11 31.03
CA ASP A 301 -8.29 -30.09 32.43
C ASP A 301 -7.15 -30.34 33.43
N ARG A 302 -6.35 -31.38 33.19
CA ARG A 302 -5.15 -31.67 34.02
C ARG A 302 -4.11 -30.56 33.94
N GLY A 303 -3.84 -30.04 32.75
CA GLY A 303 -2.91 -28.93 32.54
C GLY A 303 -3.39 -27.64 33.21
N LEU A 304 -4.68 -27.33 33.10
CA LEU A 304 -5.31 -26.17 33.69
C LEU A 304 -5.24 -26.24 35.22
N ASN A 305 -5.55 -27.39 35.83
CA ASN A 305 -5.42 -27.56 37.27
C ASN A 305 -3.97 -27.37 37.75
N TRP A 306 -2.99 -27.91 37.03
CA TRP A 306 -1.57 -27.70 37.32
C TRP A 306 -1.15 -26.22 37.22
N VAL A 307 -1.65 -25.50 36.20
CA VAL A 307 -1.42 -24.07 36.01
C VAL A 307 -2.08 -23.23 37.11
N LEU A 308 -3.31 -23.59 37.51
CA LEU A 308 -4.07 -22.93 38.58
C LEU A 308 -3.46 -23.15 39.97
N GLU A 309 -2.71 -24.22 40.18
CA GLU A 309 -1.91 -24.43 41.40
C GLU A 309 -0.62 -23.60 41.41
N ARG A 310 -0.04 -23.34 40.24
CA ARG A 310 1.25 -22.64 40.07
C ARG A 310 1.11 -21.22 39.52
N GLN A 311 0.13 -20.49 40.04
CA GLN A 311 -0.26 -19.17 39.54
C GLN A 311 0.90 -18.17 39.40
N GLY A 312 1.85 -18.16 40.34
CA GLY A 312 3.01 -17.26 40.30
C GLY A 312 3.94 -17.52 39.10
N LEU A 313 4.15 -18.78 38.73
CA LEU A 313 4.95 -19.14 37.54
C LEU A 313 4.24 -18.71 36.26
N THR A 314 2.92 -18.91 36.18
CA THR A 314 2.13 -18.51 35.01
C THR A 314 2.09 -16.99 34.84
N LEU A 315 2.03 -16.24 35.95
CA LEU A 315 2.10 -14.78 35.93
C LEU A 315 3.48 -14.29 35.46
N LEU A 316 4.56 -14.97 35.85
CA LEU A 316 5.91 -14.72 35.33
C LEU A 316 6.02 -15.01 33.84
N VAL A 317 5.38 -16.08 33.34
CA VAL A 317 5.31 -16.37 31.90
C VAL A 317 4.54 -15.26 31.17
N ALA A 318 3.41 -14.79 31.72
CA ALA A 318 2.66 -13.68 31.14
C ALA A 318 3.46 -12.35 31.11
N LEU A 319 4.25 -12.08 32.16
CA LEU A 319 5.17 -10.93 32.15
C LEU A 319 6.31 -11.13 31.14
N GLY A 320 6.83 -12.35 31.05
CA GLY A 320 7.88 -12.73 30.10
C GLY A 320 7.42 -12.60 28.64
N THR A 321 6.17 -12.94 28.32
CA THR A 321 5.61 -12.75 26.97
C THR A 321 5.43 -11.27 26.64
N LEU A 322 5.07 -10.42 27.62
CA LEU A 322 5.02 -8.97 27.44
C LEU A 322 6.41 -8.38 27.15
N VAL A 323 7.43 -8.78 27.90
CA VAL A 323 8.83 -8.39 27.65
C VAL A 323 9.30 -8.88 26.29
N LEU A 324 9.02 -10.14 25.95
CA LEU A 324 9.36 -10.72 24.65
C LEU A 324 8.69 -9.97 23.48
N THR A 325 7.44 -9.55 23.66
CA THR A 325 6.72 -8.73 22.66
C THR A 325 7.47 -7.42 22.42
N ALA A 326 7.87 -6.73 23.49
CA ALA A 326 8.61 -5.48 23.40
C ALA A 326 9.97 -5.67 22.73
N LEU A 327 10.70 -6.73 23.07
CA LEU A 327 11.98 -7.08 22.44
C LEU A 327 11.80 -7.38 20.94
N MET A 328 10.82 -8.19 20.57
CA MET A 328 10.50 -8.51 19.17
C MET A 328 10.10 -7.27 18.38
N TRP A 329 9.33 -6.35 18.98
CA TRP A 329 8.93 -5.10 18.35
C TRP A 329 10.12 -4.19 18.01
N VAL A 330 11.13 -4.17 18.88
CA VAL A 330 12.36 -3.39 18.68
C VAL A 330 13.26 -4.05 17.63
N TYR A 331 13.33 -5.38 17.61
CA TYR A 331 14.22 -6.12 16.71
C TYR A 331 13.69 -6.26 15.29
N ILE A 332 12.37 -6.37 15.10
CA ILE A 332 11.79 -6.60 13.77
C ILE A 332 12.01 -5.37 12.86
N PRO A 333 12.50 -5.55 11.62
CA PRO A 333 12.75 -4.43 10.74
C PRO A 333 11.42 -3.84 10.26
N LYS A 334 11.36 -2.51 10.18
CA LYS A 334 10.16 -1.76 9.82
C LYS A 334 10.16 -1.38 8.33
N SER A 335 8.98 -1.42 7.71
CA SER A 335 8.77 -1.08 6.29
C SER A 335 7.42 -0.36 6.10
N LEU A 336 7.13 0.18 4.91
CA LEU A 336 5.81 0.77 4.62
C LEU A 336 4.89 -0.28 3.97
N PHE A 337 5.20 -0.62 2.71
CA PHE A 337 4.59 -1.68 1.94
C PHE A 337 5.66 -2.66 1.46
N PRO A 338 5.32 -3.95 1.31
CA PRO A 338 6.19 -4.90 0.62
C PRO A 338 6.29 -4.52 -0.86
N THR A 339 7.47 -4.71 -1.45
CA THR A 339 7.69 -4.53 -2.89
C THR A 339 6.95 -5.61 -3.65
N GLN A 340 6.07 -5.20 -4.57
CA GLN A 340 5.33 -6.10 -5.43
C GLN A 340 6.13 -6.45 -6.68
N ASP A 341 5.96 -7.68 -7.14
CA ASP A 341 6.34 -8.10 -8.48
C ASP A 341 5.13 -7.95 -9.41
N THR A 342 5.20 -6.94 -10.27
CA THR A 342 4.15 -6.61 -11.25
C THR A 342 4.49 -7.12 -12.65
N GLY A 343 5.59 -7.89 -12.80
CA GLY A 343 6.11 -8.27 -14.11
C GLY A 343 6.63 -7.09 -14.94
N GLN A 344 6.85 -5.92 -14.32
CA GLN A 344 7.32 -4.71 -14.99
C GLN A 344 8.42 -4.00 -14.21
N LEU A 345 9.47 -3.60 -14.92
CA LEU A 345 10.56 -2.80 -14.39
C LEU A 345 10.63 -1.45 -15.11
N GLN A 346 10.79 -0.38 -14.34
CA GLN A 346 11.15 0.92 -14.87
C GLN A 346 12.68 1.03 -14.86
N ALA A 347 13.23 1.41 -16.00
CA ALA A 347 14.65 1.55 -16.24
C ALA A 347 14.99 3.00 -16.60
N ARG A 348 16.07 3.52 -16.03
CA ARG A 348 16.64 4.82 -16.38
C ARG A 348 18.10 4.62 -16.74
N VAL A 349 18.48 5.08 -17.92
CA VAL A 349 19.87 5.10 -18.39
C VAL A 349 20.38 6.52 -18.25
N GLU A 350 21.44 6.70 -17.47
CA GLU A 350 22.12 7.98 -17.32
C GLU A 350 23.48 7.93 -18.01
N ALA A 351 23.80 9.01 -18.73
CA ALA A 351 25.07 9.21 -19.40
C ALA A 351 25.77 10.47 -18.87
N ARG A 352 26.95 10.79 -19.42
CA ARG A 352 27.65 12.05 -19.12
C ARG A 352 26.76 13.26 -19.40
N GLN A 353 26.84 14.29 -18.55
CA GLN A 353 25.98 15.49 -18.61
C GLN A 353 26.01 16.22 -19.96
N ALA A 354 27.17 16.25 -20.65
CA ALA A 354 27.35 16.91 -21.95
C ALA A 354 27.19 15.95 -23.16
N ILE A 355 26.39 14.89 -23.03
CA ILE A 355 26.13 13.98 -24.16
C ILE A 355 25.22 14.61 -25.21
N SER A 356 25.47 14.34 -26.50
CA SER A 356 24.58 14.75 -27.59
C SER A 356 23.39 13.79 -27.73
N TYR A 357 22.32 14.24 -28.40
CA TYR A 357 21.14 13.41 -28.64
C TYR A 357 21.46 12.11 -29.39
N SER A 358 22.24 12.16 -30.47
CA SER A 358 22.62 10.99 -31.26
C SER A 358 23.41 9.98 -30.43
N ALA A 359 24.42 10.45 -29.69
CA ALA A 359 25.22 9.60 -28.82
C ALA A 359 24.37 8.98 -27.70
N MET A 360 23.41 9.72 -27.14
CA MET A 360 22.48 9.19 -26.13
C MET A 360 21.55 8.13 -26.71
N ALA A 361 21.01 8.36 -27.92
CA ALA A 361 20.17 7.39 -28.61
C ALA A 361 20.94 6.08 -28.89
N ASP A 362 22.18 6.16 -29.34
CA ASP A 362 23.03 4.98 -29.57
C ASP A 362 23.34 4.23 -28.27
N LEU A 363 23.67 4.96 -27.20
CA LEU A 363 23.93 4.40 -25.87
C LEU A 363 22.69 3.69 -25.30
N GLN A 364 21.53 4.33 -25.42
CA GLN A 364 20.23 3.80 -25.02
C GLN A 364 19.90 2.51 -25.80
N GLN A 365 20.12 2.49 -27.11
CA GLN A 365 19.88 1.30 -27.94
C GLN A 365 20.87 0.16 -27.65
N ALA A 366 22.11 0.49 -27.31
CA ALA A 366 23.09 -0.51 -26.84
C ALA A 366 22.62 -1.15 -25.52
N ALA A 367 22.18 -0.35 -24.55
CA ALA A 367 21.61 -0.85 -23.30
C ALA A 367 20.34 -1.68 -23.53
N ALA A 368 19.43 -1.21 -24.41
CA ALA A 368 18.21 -1.93 -24.77
C ALA A 368 18.51 -3.33 -25.36
N ARG A 369 19.53 -3.45 -26.20
CA ARG A 369 19.96 -4.71 -26.80
C ARG A 369 20.42 -5.72 -25.74
N GLU A 370 21.20 -5.27 -24.77
CA GLU A 370 21.70 -6.11 -23.68
C GLU A 370 20.56 -6.58 -22.75
N ILE A 371 19.58 -5.72 -22.50
CA ILE A 371 18.38 -6.04 -21.71
C ILE A 371 17.49 -7.05 -22.45
N LEU A 372 17.21 -6.83 -23.74
CA LEU A 372 16.39 -7.73 -24.55
C LEU A 372 17.05 -9.10 -24.80
N ALA A 373 18.38 -9.18 -24.69
CA ALA A 373 19.10 -10.44 -24.77
C ALA A 373 18.96 -11.32 -23.50
N ASP A 374 18.34 -10.83 -22.45
CA ASP A 374 18.06 -11.61 -21.25
C ASP A 374 16.82 -12.50 -21.44
N PRO A 375 16.87 -13.80 -21.06
CA PRO A 375 15.77 -14.72 -21.29
C PRO A 375 14.49 -14.40 -20.52
N ASP A 376 14.55 -13.63 -19.44
CA ASP A 376 13.38 -13.29 -18.61
C ASP A 376 12.63 -12.04 -19.11
N VAL A 377 13.20 -11.30 -20.07
CA VAL A 377 12.59 -10.09 -20.66
C VAL A 377 11.69 -10.48 -21.84
N GLU A 378 10.47 -9.94 -21.86
CA GLU A 378 9.50 -10.14 -22.94
C GLU A 378 9.58 -9.02 -23.98
N SER A 379 9.52 -7.76 -23.52
CA SER A 379 9.55 -6.59 -24.39
C SER A 379 10.04 -5.35 -23.65
N LEU A 380 10.39 -4.32 -24.41
CA LEU A 380 10.90 -3.06 -23.89
C LEU A 380 10.33 -1.88 -24.69
N ALA A 381 9.86 -0.85 -24.00
CA ALA A 381 9.61 0.46 -24.58
C ALA A 381 10.74 1.41 -24.16
N SER A 382 11.28 2.20 -25.09
CA SER A 382 12.44 3.07 -24.84
C SER A 382 12.18 4.47 -25.38
N THR A 383 12.50 5.50 -24.59
CA THR A 383 12.35 6.91 -24.96
C THR A 383 13.58 7.73 -24.57
N VAL A 384 14.05 8.57 -25.50
CA VAL A 384 15.20 9.49 -25.34
C VAL A 384 14.82 10.86 -25.89
N GLY A 385 15.32 11.91 -25.25
CA GLY A 385 15.16 13.28 -25.72
C GLY A 385 14.75 14.22 -24.61
N VAL A 386 14.63 15.50 -24.95
CA VAL A 386 14.13 16.52 -24.03
C VAL A 386 12.64 16.67 -24.24
N ASP A 387 11.87 16.24 -23.25
CA ASP A 387 10.43 16.47 -23.17
C ASP A 387 10.11 17.36 -21.98
N ALA A 388 9.67 18.58 -22.28
CA ALA A 388 9.29 19.60 -21.29
C ALA A 388 8.07 19.18 -20.47
N ALA A 389 7.19 18.31 -20.99
CA ALA A 389 6.04 17.82 -20.22
C ALA A 389 6.46 16.86 -19.09
N ASN A 390 7.58 16.16 -19.29
CA ASN A 390 8.10 15.16 -18.35
C ASN A 390 9.42 15.60 -17.66
N ASN A 391 9.87 16.84 -17.87
CA ASN A 391 11.15 17.39 -17.37
C ASN A 391 12.34 16.42 -17.58
N THR A 392 12.37 15.75 -18.73
CA THR A 392 13.45 14.80 -19.04
C THR A 392 14.68 15.55 -19.56
N MET A 393 15.83 15.22 -18.98
CA MET A 393 17.11 15.79 -19.36
C MET A 393 17.72 14.97 -20.50
N LEU A 394 18.48 15.62 -21.40
CA LEU A 394 19.05 14.94 -22.56
C LEU A 394 20.02 13.80 -22.20
N ASN A 395 20.73 13.92 -21.07
CA ASN A 395 21.65 12.90 -20.59
C ASN A 395 20.96 11.71 -19.91
N THR A 396 19.63 11.68 -19.92
CA THR A 396 18.82 10.66 -19.28
C THR A 396 17.84 10.08 -20.30
N GLY A 397 17.75 8.75 -20.33
CA GLY A 397 16.77 8.05 -21.13
C GLY A 397 15.98 7.09 -20.27
N THR A 398 14.73 6.87 -20.64
CA THR A 398 13.79 6.05 -19.86
C THR A 398 13.36 4.84 -20.66
N MET A 399 13.13 3.76 -19.94
CA MET A 399 12.77 2.46 -20.48
C MET A 399 11.71 1.81 -19.58
N LEU A 400 10.71 1.17 -20.18
CA LEU A 400 9.77 0.30 -19.49
C LEU A 400 9.99 -1.13 -19.98
N ILE A 401 10.44 -2.00 -19.10
CA ILE A 401 10.76 -3.40 -19.38
C ILE A 401 9.57 -4.26 -18.91
N ASN A 402 8.98 -5.02 -19.82
CA ASN A 402 8.00 -6.05 -19.47
C ASN A 402 8.72 -7.40 -19.34
N LEU A 403 8.43 -8.10 -18.26
CA LEU A 403 8.98 -9.40 -17.93
C LEU A 403 8.02 -10.50 -18.33
N LYS A 404 8.56 -11.68 -18.63
CA LYS A 404 7.74 -12.88 -18.88
C LYS A 404 7.04 -13.32 -17.60
N ALA A 405 5.82 -13.85 -17.72
CA ALA A 405 5.04 -14.36 -16.58
C ALA A 405 5.82 -15.34 -15.67
N LYS A 406 6.71 -16.16 -16.26
CA LYS A 406 7.67 -16.99 -15.52
C LYS A 406 9.07 -16.38 -15.67
N HIS A 407 9.58 -15.83 -14.58
CA HIS A 407 10.91 -15.22 -14.52
C HIS A 407 11.60 -15.56 -13.20
N SER A 408 12.90 -15.30 -13.14
CA SER A 408 13.67 -15.41 -11.89
C SER A 408 13.29 -14.33 -10.88
N ASP A 409 13.72 -14.49 -9.63
CA ASP A 409 13.51 -13.49 -8.57
C ASP A 409 13.83 -12.07 -9.07
N GLN A 410 12.88 -11.15 -8.91
CA GLN A 410 12.93 -9.83 -9.52
C GLN A 410 14.17 -9.03 -9.07
N GLN A 411 14.60 -9.16 -7.82
CA GLN A 411 15.79 -8.48 -7.33
C GLN A 411 17.07 -9.03 -7.98
N ALA A 412 17.19 -10.36 -8.03
CA ALA A 412 18.31 -11.01 -8.71
C ALA A 412 18.36 -10.68 -10.21
N LEU A 413 17.19 -10.56 -10.86
CA LEU A 413 17.07 -10.12 -12.25
C LEU A 413 17.54 -8.68 -12.44
N MET A 414 17.11 -7.75 -11.58
CA MET A 414 17.56 -6.36 -11.64
C MET A 414 19.07 -6.25 -11.50
N ASP A 415 19.66 -6.95 -10.53
CA ASP A 415 21.11 -6.92 -10.32
C ASP A 415 21.87 -7.55 -11.50
N ARG A 416 21.33 -8.62 -12.10
CA ARG A 416 21.86 -9.24 -13.33
C ARG A 416 21.84 -8.28 -14.52
N LEU A 417 20.73 -7.58 -14.75
CA LEU A 417 20.59 -6.61 -15.84
C LEU A 417 21.52 -5.40 -15.65
N ARG A 418 21.62 -4.86 -14.43
CA ARG A 418 22.56 -3.80 -14.07
C ARG A 418 24.01 -4.19 -14.37
N LEU A 419 24.44 -5.37 -13.90
CA LEU A 419 25.78 -5.89 -14.14
C LEU A 419 26.07 -6.08 -15.64
N ARG A 420 25.12 -6.63 -16.39
CA ARG A 420 25.28 -6.85 -17.83
C ARG A 420 25.46 -5.53 -18.59
N VAL A 421 24.62 -4.53 -18.34
CA VAL A 421 24.75 -3.22 -19.01
C VAL A 421 26.03 -2.52 -18.60
N ALA A 422 26.40 -2.55 -17.31
CA ALA A 422 27.64 -1.94 -16.84
C ALA A 422 28.91 -2.57 -17.46
N GLN A 423 28.88 -3.87 -17.77
CA GLN A 423 30.01 -4.57 -18.40
C GLN A 423 30.10 -4.36 -19.91
N ASN A 424 28.95 -4.28 -20.60
CA ASN A 424 28.89 -4.30 -22.06
C ASN A 424 28.68 -2.91 -22.69
N VAL A 425 28.20 -1.92 -21.93
CA VAL A 425 27.88 -0.57 -22.42
C VAL A 425 28.67 0.47 -21.65
N ALA A 426 29.85 0.83 -22.19
CA ALA A 426 30.69 1.86 -21.60
C ALA A 426 30.00 3.24 -21.64
N GLY A 427 30.02 3.96 -20.52
CA GLY A 427 29.45 5.31 -20.42
C GLY A 427 27.95 5.37 -20.12
N ALA A 428 27.31 4.22 -19.86
CA ALA A 428 25.92 4.12 -19.40
C ALA A 428 25.84 3.64 -17.95
N THR A 429 25.09 4.35 -17.12
CA THR A 429 24.67 3.88 -15.79
C THR A 429 23.21 3.48 -15.85
N LEU A 430 22.91 2.21 -15.59
CA LEU A 430 21.54 1.70 -15.58
C LEU A 430 20.98 1.67 -14.15
N TYR A 431 19.90 2.39 -13.93
CA TYR A 431 19.06 2.27 -12.74
C TYR A 431 17.81 1.49 -13.07
N LEU A 432 17.42 0.58 -12.16
CA LEU A 432 16.23 -0.27 -12.32
C LEU A 432 15.38 -0.18 -11.06
N GLN A 433 14.07 -0.10 -11.24
CA GLN A 433 13.10 -0.12 -10.14
C GLN A 433 11.89 -0.99 -10.48
N PRO A 434 11.32 -1.71 -9.51
CA PRO A 434 10.08 -2.43 -9.71
C PRO A 434 8.93 -1.45 -9.83
N THR A 435 8.06 -1.66 -10.81
CA THR A 435 6.83 -0.89 -10.92
C THR A 435 5.88 -1.28 -9.79
N GLN A 436 5.42 -0.32 -8.98
CA GLN A 436 4.49 -0.57 -7.87
C GLN A 436 3.08 -0.06 -8.22
N ASP A 437 2.05 -0.79 -7.76
CA ASP A 437 0.65 -0.35 -7.90
C ASP A 437 0.28 0.70 -6.86
N LEU A 438 0.91 0.64 -5.69
CA LEU A 438 0.75 1.58 -4.58
C LEU A 438 2.00 2.47 -4.48
N THR A 439 2.01 3.61 -5.16
CA THR A 439 3.06 4.64 -5.04
C THR A 439 2.53 5.89 -4.34
N ILE A 440 3.40 6.54 -3.56
CA ILE A 440 3.12 7.82 -2.87
C ILE A 440 4.11 8.89 -3.37
N ASP A 441 4.70 8.66 -4.54
CA ASP A 441 5.74 9.51 -5.11
C ASP A 441 5.13 10.44 -6.15
N ALA A 442 5.42 11.74 -6.01
CA ALA A 442 5.00 12.77 -6.95
C ALA A 442 6.04 12.98 -8.07
N GLU A 443 7.27 12.54 -7.85
CA GLU A 443 8.40 12.73 -8.76
C GLU A 443 9.06 11.40 -9.11
N THR A 444 9.48 11.26 -10.37
CA THR A 444 10.25 10.10 -10.85
C THR A 444 11.74 10.38 -10.80
N GLY A 445 12.59 9.35 -10.82
CA GLY A 445 14.04 9.52 -10.71
C GLY A 445 14.78 8.20 -10.58
N PRO A 446 16.12 8.22 -10.51
CA PRO A 446 16.96 7.02 -10.64
C PRO A 446 16.81 6.03 -9.48
N THR A 447 16.43 6.49 -8.28
CA THR A 447 16.30 5.64 -7.09
C THR A 447 14.86 5.58 -6.56
N GLN A 448 14.56 4.49 -5.84
CA GLN A 448 13.25 4.21 -5.26
C GLN A 448 12.89 5.16 -4.12
N TYR A 449 13.87 5.55 -3.30
CA TYR A 449 13.67 6.46 -2.17
C TYR A 449 14.49 7.73 -2.35
N ARG A 450 14.05 8.79 -1.67
CA ARG A 450 14.63 10.13 -1.84
C ARG A 450 14.35 11.05 -0.67
N LEU A 451 15.26 12.00 -0.47
CA LEU A 451 15.15 13.06 0.52
C LEU A 451 15.54 14.40 -0.10
N SER A 452 14.91 15.45 0.41
CA SER A 452 15.16 16.85 0.09
C SER A 452 16.15 17.43 1.11
N ILE A 453 17.11 18.20 0.61
CA ILE A 453 17.92 19.13 1.40
C ILE A 453 17.56 20.54 0.98
N GLU A 454 17.15 21.35 1.95
CA GLU A 454 16.67 22.71 1.76
C GLU A 454 17.50 23.69 2.60
N GLY A 455 17.66 24.92 2.11
CA GLY A 455 18.43 25.94 2.81
C GLY A 455 18.17 27.35 2.29
N ALA A 456 18.85 28.33 2.88
CA ALA A 456 18.67 29.74 2.51
C ALA A 456 19.25 30.11 1.12
N ASP A 457 20.24 29.36 0.64
CA ASP A 457 20.92 29.61 -0.62
C ASP A 457 21.43 28.30 -1.27
N THR A 458 21.55 28.32 -2.60
CA THR A 458 21.94 27.15 -3.41
C THR A 458 23.34 26.63 -3.07
N LYS A 459 24.28 27.50 -2.66
CA LYS A 459 25.65 27.09 -2.35
C LYS A 459 25.68 26.26 -1.07
N THR A 460 25.03 26.76 -0.01
CA THR A 460 24.88 26.02 1.25
C THR A 460 24.21 24.67 1.01
N VAL A 461 23.13 24.64 0.24
CA VAL A 461 22.41 23.39 -0.10
C VAL A 461 23.32 22.40 -0.82
N THR A 462 24.06 22.87 -1.83
CA THR A 462 24.96 22.02 -2.63
C THR A 462 26.11 21.45 -1.79
N ASP A 463 26.77 22.29 -0.98
CA ASP A 463 27.89 21.88 -0.13
C ASP A 463 27.48 20.79 0.87
N TRP A 464 26.32 20.96 1.50
CA TRP A 464 25.80 20.00 2.48
C TRP A 464 25.22 18.74 1.83
N ALA A 465 24.61 18.86 0.65
CA ALA A 465 24.13 17.71 -0.08
C ALA A 465 25.28 16.80 -0.55
N HIS A 466 26.39 17.35 -1.05
CA HIS A 466 27.56 16.54 -1.39
C HIS A 466 28.16 15.83 -0.16
N LYS A 467 28.36 16.55 0.95
CA LYS A 467 28.86 15.95 2.20
C LYS A 467 27.96 14.81 2.70
N LEU A 468 26.64 15.01 2.64
CA LEU A 468 25.69 13.99 3.04
C LEU A 468 25.69 12.80 2.08
N THR A 469 25.74 13.05 0.77
CA THR A 469 25.82 12.01 -0.27
C THR A 469 27.09 11.15 -0.08
N GLU A 470 28.25 11.75 0.17
CA GLU A 470 29.49 11.04 0.45
C GLU A 470 29.42 10.21 1.75
N ALA A 471 28.81 10.77 2.80
CA ALA A 471 28.61 10.06 4.06
C ALA A 471 27.65 8.88 3.89
N MET A 472 26.58 9.06 3.11
CA MET A 472 25.62 8.02 2.76
C MET A 472 26.25 6.91 1.91
N ALA A 473 27.07 7.25 0.92
CA ALA A 473 27.75 6.27 0.06
C ALA A 473 28.71 5.34 0.83
N ARG A 474 29.18 5.74 2.02
CA ARG A 474 30.02 4.90 2.89
C ARG A 474 29.23 3.93 3.77
N ARG A 475 27.89 4.06 3.84
CA ARG A 475 27.02 3.18 4.62
C ARG A 475 26.75 1.89 3.85
N ARG A 476 26.84 0.74 4.53
CA ARG A 476 26.57 -0.57 3.92
C ARG A 476 25.08 -0.83 3.73
N GLU A 477 24.26 -0.06 4.44
CA GLU A 477 22.80 -0.15 4.44
C GLU A 477 22.16 0.50 3.20
N LEU A 478 22.93 1.33 2.47
CA LEU A 478 22.47 2.12 1.34
C LEU A 478 23.13 1.63 0.04
N ALA A 479 22.40 1.74 -1.06
CA ALA A 479 22.89 1.46 -2.42
C ALA A 479 22.49 2.59 -3.36
N ASN A 480 23.22 2.73 -4.48
CA ASN A 480 22.90 3.68 -5.56
C ASN A 480 22.62 5.11 -5.06
N VAL A 481 23.41 5.60 -4.10
CA VAL A 481 23.23 6.94 -3.56
C VAL A 481 23.67 7.97 -4.60
N VAL A 482 22.76 8.86 -4.97
CA VAL A 482 22.96 9.85 -6.03
C VAL A 482 22.36 11.19 -5.62
N THR A 483 22.88 12.27 -6.18
CA THR A 483 22.39 13.63 -5.93
C THR A 483 22.38 14.44 -7.20
N ASP A 484 21.37 15.28 -7.36
CA ASP A 484 21.30 16.30 -8.42
C ASP A 484 21.96 17.63 -7.99
N ALA A 485 22.50 17.69 -6.76
CA ALA A 485 23.13 18.87 -6.19
C ALA A 485 24.28 19.36 -7.07
N GLY A 486 24.26 20.64 -7.42
CA GLY A 486 25.34 21.26 -8.18
C GLY A 486 25.59 20.62 -9.54
N ALA A 487 24.61 19.96 -10.15
CA ALA A 487 24.77 19.39 -11.48
C ALA A 487 25.01 20.50 -12.52
N LEU A 488 26.22 20.53 -13.10
CA LEU A 488 26.65 21.54 -14.06
C LEU A 488 26.76 20.95 -15.46
N GLY A 489 26.18 21.63 -16.45
CA GLY A 489 26.38 21.34 -17.87
C GLY A 489 27.40 22.29 -18.47
N ALA A 490 28.02 21.86 -19.58
CA ALA A 490 28.72 22.78 -20.47
C ALA A 490 27.68 23.72 -21.12
N ALA A 491 27.86 25.02 -20.93
CA ALA A 491 27.00 26.04 -21.53
C ALA A 491 27.84 27.07 -22.29
N ALA A 492 27.37 27.43 -23.49
CA ALA A 492 27.89 28.56 -24.23
C ALA A 492 27.36 29.86 -23.60
N TYR A 493 28.24 30.68 -23.02
CA TYR A 493 27.86 31.97 -22.45
C TYR A 493 28.28 33.10 -23.38
N VAL A 494 27.30 33.92 -23.76
CA VAL A 494 27.49 35.07 -24.65
C VAL A 494 27.63 36.33 -23.79
N ASN A 495 28.87 36.77 -23.60
CA ASN A 495 29.22 38.01 -22.92
C ASN A 495 29.08 39.20 -23.88
N ILE A 496 27.93 39.86 -23.89
CA ILE A 496 27.66 41.01 -24.75
C ILE A 496 28.37 42.26 -24.20
N ASP A 497 29.26 42.85 -25.00
CA ASP A 497 29.77 44.19 -24.77
C ASP A 497 28.71 45.21 -25.20
N ARG A 498 27.99 45.73 -24.19
CA ARG A 498 26.88 46.66 -24.40
C ARG A 498 27.32 47.98 -25.04
N ASP A 499 28.55 48.43 -24.80
CA ASP A 499 29.06 49.67 -25.37
C ASP A 499 29.35 49.48 -26.86
N SER A 500 30.00 48.36 -27.22
CA SER A 500 30.24 47.99 -28.62
C SER A 500 28.97 47.69 -29.39
N ALA A 501 28.01 46.98 -28.78
CA ALA A 501 26.69 46.73 -29.35
C ALA A 501 25.91 48.03 -29.60
N SER A 502 25.94 48.97 -28.63
CA SER A 502 25.25 50.26 -28.74
C SER A 502 25.80 51.12 -29.88
N ARG A 503 27.12 51.14 -30.10
CA ARG A 503 27.74 51.85 -31.25
C ARG A 503 27.21 51.38 -32.60
N LEU A 504 26.84 50.10 -32.70
CA LEU A 504 26.26 49.52 -33.91
C LEU A 504 24.73 49.53 -33.93
N SER A 505 24.09 50.17 -32.94
CA SER A 505 22.64 50.16 -32.73
C SER A 505 22.06 48.75 -32.62
N VAL A 506 22.81 47.83 -32.02
CA VAL A 506 22.37 46.45 -31.73
C VAL A 506 21.94 46.38 -30.28
N THR A 507 20.71 45.92 -30.05
CA THR A 507 20.18 45.70 -28.70
C THR A 507 20.39 44.25 -28.25
N ALA A 508 20.34 43.99 -26.94
CA ALA A 508 20.36 42.62 -26.41
C ALA A 508 19.24 41.76 -27.01
N ALA A 509 18.04 42.33 -27.22
CA ALA A 509 16.94 41.63 -27.86
C ALA A 509 17.26 41.19 -29.30
N ASN A 510 18.05 41.96 -30.05
CA ASN A 510 18.47 41.54 -31.40
C ASN A 510 19.44 40.35 -31.37
N VAL A 511 20.32 40.31 -30.35
CA VAL A 511 21.21 39.17 -30.13
C VAL A 511 20.39 37.95 -29.74
N ASP A 512 19.45 38.09 -28.81
CA ASP A 512 18.56 37.02 -28.36
C ASP A 512 17.70 36.48 -29.53
N ASP A 513 17.12 37.35 -30.34
CA ASP A 513 16.33 36.99 -31.52
C ASP A 513 17.18 36.21 -32.54
N ALA A 514 18.42 36.63 -32.78
CA ALA A 514 19.32 35.97 -33.72
C ALA A 514 19.72 34.58 -33.22
N LEU A 515 20.11 34.48 -31.94
CA LEU A 515 20.44 33.21 -31.30
C LEU A 515 19.24 32.26 -31.28
N TYR A 516 18.04 32.75 -30.95
CA TYR A 516 16.82 31.95 -30.93
C TYR A 516 16.40 31.49 -32.34
N SER A 517 16.61 32.32 -33.37
CA SER A 517 16.31 31.92 -34.76
C SER A 517 17.31 30.93 -35.33
N ALA A 518 18.55 30.95 -34.85
CA ALA A 518 19.60 30.05 -35.32
C ALA A 518 19.61 28.71 -34.57
N PHE A 519 19.53 28.74 -33.25
CA PHE A 519 19.74 27.56 -32.38
C PHE A 519 18.49 27.14 -31.60
N GLY A 520 17.47 27.99 -31.55
CA GLY A 520 16.18 27.66 -30.96
C GLY A 520 15.20 27.08 -31.98
N GLN A 521 14.16 26.41 -31.48
CA GLN A 521 13.00 26.03 -32.29
C GLN A 521 12.03 27.22 -32.36
N ARG A 522 12.43 28.29 -33.06
CA ARG A 522 11.63 29.52 -33.14
C ARG A 522 10.38 29.29 -33.97
N ILE A 523 9.22 29.40 -33.33
CA ILE A 523 7.93 29.38 -34.02
C ILE A 523 7.71 30.74 -34.69
N VAL A 524 7.79 30.79 -36.02
CA VAL A 524 7.59 32.02 -36.79
C VAL A 524 6.15 32.19 -37.27
N SER A 525 5.41 31.09 -37.43
CA SER A 525 4.01 31.08 -37.83
C SER A 525 3.33 29.77 -37.46
N THR A 526 2.00 29.76 -37.51
CA THR A 526 1.18 28.55 -37.36
C THR A 526 0.28 28.41 -38.57
N ILE A 527 0.39 27.27 -39.24
CA ILE A 527 -0.51 26.85 -40.32
C ILE A 527 -1.75 26.26 -39.66
N PHE A 528 -2.91 26.76 -40.02
CA PHE A 528 -4.20 26.24 -39.56
C PHE A 528 -4.83 25.46 -40.69
N THR A 529 -5.04 24.16 -40.47
CA THR A 529 -5.79 23.28 -41.38
C THR A 529 -7.13 22.94 -40.75
N GLU A 530 -8.02 22.27 -41.49
CA GLU A 530 -9.33 21.87 -40.97
C GLU A 530 -9.22 20.92 -39.77
N THR A 531 -8.18 20.08 -39.74
CA THR A 531 -8.02 19.00 -38.75
C THR A 531 -6.94 19.27 -37.71
N ASN A 532 -5.93 20.09 -38.02
CA ASN A 532 -4.80 20.32 -37.13
C ASN A 532 -4.13 21.68 -37.35
N GLN A 533 -3.25 22.06 -36.43
CA GLN A 533 -2.35 23.20 -36.57
C GLN A 533 -0.90 22.73 -36.65
N TYR A 534 -0.12 23.29 -37.55
CA TYR A 534 1.30 22.97 -37.73
C TYR A 534 2.14 24.20 -37.45
N ARG A 535 3.22 24.03 -36.69
CA ARG A 535 4.15 25.12 -36.38
C ARG A 535 5.19 25.23 -37.48
N VAL A 536 5.40 26.44 -37.97
CA VAL A 536 6.52 26.74 -38.87
C VAL A 536 7.69 27.14 -38.00
N ILE A 537 8.69 26.28 -37.97
CA ILE A 537 9.87 26.41 -37.13
C ILE A 537 11.02 26.89 -38.00
N LEU A 538 11.65 28.00 -37.59
CA LEU A 538 12.88 28.48 -38.19
C LEU A 538 14.05 28.00 -37.33
N GLU A 539 14.99 27.31 -37.95
CA GLU A 539 16.26 26.89 -37.36
C GLU A 539 17.39 27.06 -38.38
N ALA A 540 18.61 27.31 -37.91
CA ALA A 540 19.78 27.27 -38.78
C ALA A 540 20.09 25.82 -39.17
N GLN A 541 20.61 25.63 -40.39
CA GLN A 541 21.05 24.32 -40.85
C GLN A 541 22.18 23.79 -39.94
N GLN A 542 21.90 22.69 -39.24
CA GLN A 542 22.85 22.04 -38.33
C GLN A 542 23.73 21.09 -39.13
N ASP A 543 24.85 21.59 -39.68
CA ASP A 543 25.90 20.75 -40.25
C ASP A 543 26.84 20.23 -39.15
N GLU A 544 27.60 19.15 -39.41
CA GLU A 544 28.52 18.52 -38.44
C GLU A 544 29.61 19.47 -37.89
N THR A 545 29.73 20.68 -38.44
CA THR A 545 30.68 21.73 -38.05
C THR A 545 30.15 22.73 -37.02
N MET A 546 28.95 22.54 -36.46
CA MET A 546 28.45 23.41 -35.37
C MET A 546 29.29 23.25 -34.10
N SER A 547 30.30 24.11 -33.96
CA SER A 547 31.12 24.27 -32.76
C SER A 547 30.77 25.57 -32.03
N LEU A 548 31.35 25.76 -30.84
CA LEU A 548 31.27 27.03 -30.13
C LEU A 548 31.79 28.22 -30.95
N ASP A 549 32.72 27.97 -31.88
CA ASP A 549 33.27 28.99 -32.78
C ASP A 549 32.25 29.44 -33.83
N ALA A 550 31.35 28.55 -34.26
CA ALA A 550 30.29 28.92 -35.20
C ALA A 550 29.32 29.98 -34.63
N LEU A 551 29.19 30.07 -33.29
CA LEU A 551 28.42 31.15 -32.65
C LEU A 551 29.07 32.53 -32.88
N GLN A 552 30.40 32.58 -32.96
CA GLN A 552 31.14 33.84 -33.12
C GLN A 552 30.94 34.44 -34.52
N ASP A 553 30.71 33.59 -35.52
CA ASP A 553 30.47 33.97 -36.91
C ASP A 553 29.01 34.32 -37.22
N LEU A 554 28.10 34.17 -36.24
CA LEU A 554 26.69 34.49 -36.40
C LEU A 554 26.52 35.96 -36.78
N GLN A 555 25.93 36.20 -37.94
CA GLN A 555 25.78 37.56 -38.48
C GLN A 555 24.56 38.25 -37.88
N LEU A 556 24.81 39.41 -37.27
CA LEU A 556 23.78 40.30 -36.74
C LEU A 556 23.60 41.50 -37.66
N ARG A 557 22.35 41.95 -37.81
CA ARG A 557 22.04 43.14 -38.59
C ARG A 557 22.15 44.38 -37.69
N THR A 558 23.01 45.32 -38.08
CA THR A 558 23.19 46.60 -37.38
C THR A 558 22.12 47.61 -37.77
N GLY A 559 22.02 48.73 -37.04
CA GLY A 559 21.09 49.82 -37.37
C GLY A 559 21.33 50.46 -38.75
N SER A 560 22.55 50.36 -39.29
CA SER A 560 22.87 50.79 -40.66
C SER A 560 22.45 49.78 -41.73
N GLY A 561 21.96 48.60 -41.31
CA GLY A 561 21.56 47.50 -42.19
C GLY A 561 22.71 46.62 -42.66
N SER A 562 23.96 46.88 -42.24
CA SER A 562 25.13 46.05 -42.57
C SER A 562 25.23 44.84 -41.63
N PRO A 563 25.67 43.66 -42.12
CA PRO A 563 25.94 42.50 -41.29
C PRO A 563 27.23 42.69 -40.48
N THR A 564 27.19 42.30 -39.21
CA THR A 564 28.35 42.29 -38.31
C THR A 564 28.37 40.95 -37.55
N PRO A 565 29.51 40.25 -37.45
CA PRO A 565 29.59 39.01 -36.70
C PRO A 565 29.39 39.24 -35.19
N LEU A 566 28.84 38.25 -34.49
CA LEU A 566 28.61 38.29 -33.04
C LEU A 566 29.91 38.59 -32.28
N SER A 567 31.05 38.06 -32.74
CA SER A 567 32.38 38.30 -32.17
C SER A 567 32.80 39.76 -32.07
N ALA A 568 32.24 40.65 -32.90
CA ALA A 568 32.58 42.08 -32.86
C ALA A 568 31.94 42.83 -31.68
N ILE A 569 30.89 42.25 -31.06
CA ILE A 569 30.13 42.88 -29.97
C ILE A 569 29.90 41.96 -28.77
N ALA A 570 30.31 40.70 -28.85
CA ALA A 570 30.21 39.75 -27.76
C ALA A 570 31.36 38.74 -27.79
N SER A 571 31.75 38.24 -26.63
CA SER A 571 32.64 37.08 -26.52
C SER A 571 31.85 35.85 -26.12
N VAL A 572 32.12 34.72 -26.78
CA VAL A 572 31.48 33.44 -26.46
C VAL A 572 32.47 32.60 -25.67
N THR A 573 32.11 32.22 -24.45
CA THR A 573 32.96 31.41 -23.57
C THR A 573 32.19 30.18 -23.12
N GLU A 574 32.83 29.01 -23.12
CA GLU A 574 32.28 27.83 -22.47
C GLU A 574 32.43 27.99 -20.95
N GLN A 575 31.32 27.88 -20.23
CA GLN A 575 31.32 27.88 -18.78
C GLN A 575 30.38 26.80 -18.23
N ALA A 576 30.65 26.38 -17.00
CA ALA A 576 29.78 25.46 -16.30
C ALA A 576 28.53 26.21 -15.81
N ALA A 577 27.34 25.75 -16.22
CA ALA A 577 26.06 26.32 -15.78
C ALA A 577 25.17 25.26 -15.14
N PRO A 578 24.36 25.60 -14.11
CA PRO A 578 23.43 24.64 -13.51
C PRO A 578 22.46 24.07 -14.55
N LEU A 579 22.32 22.75 -14.59
CA LEU A 579 21.34 22.10 -15.47
C LEU A 579 19.90 22.32 -15.00
N GLN A 580 19.71 22.39 -13.69
CA GLN A 580 18.41 22.60 -13.04
C GLN A 580 18.61 23.28 -11.69
N ILE A 581 17.66 24.13 -11.30
CA ILE A 581 17.56 24.69 -9.95
C ILE A 581 16.20 24.29 -9.38
N THR A 582 16.21 23.34 -8.46
CA THR A 582 14.99 22.85 -7.82
C THR A 582 14.64 23.72 -6.61
N HIS A 583 13.35 23.95 -6.41
CA HIS A 583 12.83 24.68 -5.26
C HIS A 583 11.74 23.85 -4.59
N VAL A 584 11.77 23.81 -3.25
CA VAL A 584 10.66 23.29 -2.45
C VAL A 584 10.05 24.46 -1.70
N ALA A 585 8.76 24.71 -1.96
CA ALA A 585 8.08 25.94 -1.57
C ALA A 585 8.79 27.20 -2.08
N GLN A 586 9.49 27.95 -1.21
CA GLN A 586 10.21 29.18 -1.55
C GLN A 586 11.73 29.06 -1.36
N TYR A 587 12.24 27.88 -0.99
CA TYR A 587 13.64 27.67 -0.68
C TYR A 587 14.34 26.87 -1.79
N PRO A 588 15.59 27.21 -2.14
CA PRO A 588 16.44 26.34 -2.94
C PRO A 588 16.54 24.96 -2.30
N ALA A 589 16.41 23.92 -3.12
CA ALA A 589 16.42 22.54 -2.68
C ALA A 589 17.18 21.64 -3.67
N THR A 590 17.63 20.50 -3.18
CA THR A 590 18.22 19.43 -3.99
C THR A 590 17.75 18.08 -3.48
N THR A 591 17.65 17.12 -4.38
CA THR A 591 17.18 15.78 -4.06
C THR A 591 18.35 14.82 -4.00
N ILE A 592 18.47 14.11 -2.88
CA ILE A 592 19.37 12.99 -2.72
C ILE A 592 18.54 11.71 -2.85
N GLY A 593 18.83 10.94 -3.90
CA GLY A 593 18.25 9.63 -4.16
C GLY A 593 19.05 8.51 -3.50
N PHE A 594 18.39 7.47 -3.03
CA PHE A 594 19.02 6.26 -2.53
C PHE A 594 18.12 5.02 -2.72
N ASP A 595 18.76 3.86 -2.88
CA ASP A 595 18.12 2.56 -2.76
C ASP A 595 18.54 1.89 -1.44
N THR A 596 17.76 0.93 -0.98
CA THR A 596 18.18 0.06 0.14
C THR A 596 19.13 -1.02 -0.37
N ALA A 597 20.19 -1.32 0.38
CA ALA A 597 21.05 -2.45 0.05
C ALA A 597 20.25 -3.79 0.07
N PRO A 598 20.69 -4.82 -0.69
CA PRO A 598 19.97 -6.10 -0.75
C PRO A 598 19.70 -6.68 0.64
N GLY A 599 18.43 -7.01 0.93
CA GLY A 599 17.99 -7.56 2.21
C GLY A 599 17.81 -6.55 3.35
N ILE A 600 18.17 -5.28 3.15
CA ILE A 600 17.96 -4.20 4.13
C ILE A 600 16.59 -3.56 3.93
N LYS A 601 15.85 -3.35 5.02
CA LYS A 601 14.55 -2.66 4.97
C LYS A 601 14.72 -1.14 5.09
N LEU A 602 13.76 -0.40 4.55
CA LEU A 602 13.72 1.06 4.54
C LEU A 602 13.99 1.70 5.91
N GLY A 603 13.49 1.11 7.01
CA GLY A 603 13.72 1.65 8.34
C GLY A 603 15.18 1.77 8.76
N THR A 604 15.97 0.74 8.46
CA THR A 604 17.41 0.72 8.77
C THR A 604 18.15 1.74 7.91
N ALA A 605 17.78 1.87 6.64
CA ALA A 605 18.34 2.88 5.74
C ALA A 605 18.05 4.31 6.24
N VAL A 606 16.81 4.62 6.62
CA VAL A 606 16.43 5.94 7.16
C VAL A 606 17.18 6.24 8.46
N ALA A 607 17.35 5.26 9.35
CA ALA A 607 18.13 5.42 10.57
C ALA A 607 19.62 5.69 10.27
N ALA A 608 20.21 4.96 9.32
CA ALA A 608 21.59 5.15 8.87
C ALA A 608 21.81 6.54 8.24
N ILE A 609 20.84 7.06 7.48
CA ILE A 609 20.87 8.41 6.91
C ILE A 609 20.81 9.47 8.01
N LYS A 610 19.91 9.32 8.99
CA LYS A 610 19.84 10.24 10.14
C LYS A 610 21.14 10.24 10.94
N GLN A 611 21.75 9.08 11.13
CA GLN A 611 23.06 8.97 11.76
C GLN A 611 24.15 9.65 10.91
N ALA A 612 24.15 9.45 9.59
CA ALA A 612 25.09 10.13 8.69
C ALA A 612 24.95 11.66 8.74
N ALA A 613 23.72 12.18 8.80
CA ALA A 613 23.46 13.61 8.96
C ALA A 613 23.96 14.17 10.31
N GLN A 614 23.87 13.38 11.39
CA GLN A 614 24.43 13.72 12.68
C GLN A 614 25.96 13.70 12.67
N ASP A 615 26.57 12.68 12.05
CA ASP A 615 28.03 12.51 12.00
C ASP A 615 28.72 13.64 11.23
N ILE A 616 28.06 14.20 10.20
CA ILE A 616 28.57 15.36 9.45
C ILE A 616 28.28 16.71 10.15
N ASN A 617 27.59 16.70 11.30
CA ASN A 617 27.11 17.90 12.00
C ASN A 617 26.28 18.84 11.10
N LEU A 618 25.23 18.30 10.46
CA LEU A 618 24.34 19.09 9.61
C LEU A 618 23.79 20.31 10.39
N PRO A 619 23.97 21.55 9.89
CA PRO A 619 23.60 22.76 10.61
C PRO A 619 22.09 22.95 10.63
N ALA A 620 21.57 23.59 11.68
CA ALA A 620 20.14 23.88 11.81
C ALA A 620 19.58 24.82 10.72
N SER A 621 20.44 25.50 9.95
CA SER A 621 20.06 26.31 8.79
C SER A 621 19.71 25.48 7.55
N VAL A 622 19.96 24.17 7.58
CA VAL A 622 19.67 23.23 6.50
C VAL A 622 18.63 22.23 6.99
N SER A 623 17.46 22.21 6.35
CA SER A 623 16.43 21.22 6.64
C SER A 623 16.61 19.98 5.77
N MET A 624 16.44 18.81 6.39
CA MET A 624 16.44 17.52 5.72
C MET A 624 15.05 16.90 5.84
N THR A 625 14.38 16.70 4.71
CA THR A 625 13.00 16.19 4.66
C THR A 625 12.94 14.96 3.77
N PHE A 626 12.45 13.83 4.27
CA PHE A 626 12.22 12.66 3.42
C PHE A 626 11.00 12.89 2.52
N LEU A 627 11.15 12.58 1.24
CA LEU A 627 10.10 12.77 0.24
C LEU A 627 9.38 11.46 -0.07
N GLY A 628 8.20 11.56 -0.69
CA GLY A 628 7.46 10.43 -1.26
C GLY A 628 7.25 9.25 -0.28
N ALA A 629 7.55 8.03 -0.74
CA ALA A 629 7.41 6.80 0.05
C ALA A 629 8.24 6.81 1.35
N SER A 630 9.46 7.37 1.33
CA SER A 630 10.30 7.49 2.53
C SER A 630 9.75 8.48 3.56
N GLY A 631 9.15 9.58 3.12
CA GLY A 631 8.45 10.54 3.99
C GLY A 631 7.19 9.93 4.61
N ALA A 632 6.37 9.26 3.79
CA ALA A 632 5.18 8.54 4.27
C ALA A 632 5.54 7.44 5.28
N TYR A 633 6.65 6.75 5.08
CA TYR A 633 7.19 5.79 6.04
C TYR A 633 7.56 6.44 7.37
N GLN A 634 8.28 7.58 7.35
CA GLN A 634 8.64 8.29 8.58
C GLN A 634 7.40 8.75 9.36
N ALA A 635 6.40 9.30 8.67
CA ALA A 635 5.13 9.72 9.29
C ALA A 635 4.35 8.51 9.84
N SER A 636 4.36 7.38 9.12
CA SER A 636 3.70 6.15 9.59
C SER A 636 4.34 5.64 10.87
N LEU A 637 5.69 5.59 10.97
CA LEU A 637 6.38 5.08 12.16
C LEU A 637 5.96 5.77 13.46
N SER A 638 5.83 7.11 13.44
CA SER A 638 5.39 7.85 14.64
C SER A 638 3.96 7.49 15.01
N ASN A 639 3.09 7.28 14.03
CA ASN A 639 1.66 7.03 14.27
C ASN A 639 1.35 5.56 14.61
N GLN A 640 2.18 4.60 14.21
CA GLN A 640 1.94 3.16 14.41
C GLN A 640 1.75 2.76 15.89
N LEU A 641 2.62 3.22 16.79
CA LEU A 641 2.50 2.89 18.21
C LEU A 641 1.25 3.54 18.83
N TRP A 642 0.97 4.79 18.45
CA TRP A 642 -0.22 5.51 18.89
C TRP A 642 -1.51 4.85 18.38
N LEU A 643 -1.51 4.26 17.18
CA LEU A 643 -2.66 3.53 16.65
C LEU A 643 -2.95 2.25 17.46
N ILE A 644 -1.92 1.47 17.77
CA ILE A 644 -2.09 0.27 18.61
C ILE A 644 -2.56 0.67 20.01
N LEU A 645 -1.94 1.70 20.61
CA LEU A 645 -2.33 2.20 21.92
C LEU A 645 -3.77 2.73 21.91
N ALA A 646 -4.15 3.51 20.90
CA ALA A 646 -5.51 4.00 20.72
C ALA A 646 -6.50 2.85 20.56
N ALA A 647 -6.15 1.78 19.83
CA ALA A 647 -7.01 0.59 19.69
C ALA A 647 -7.20 -0.12 21.03
N VAL A 648 -6.12 -0.31 21.80
CA VAL A 648 -6.18 -0.89 23.15
C VAL A 648 -7.05 -0.04 24.08
N VAL A 649 -6.90 1.29 24.04
CA VAL A 649 -7.69 2.22 24.87
C VAL A 649 -9.17 2.23 24.44
N CYS A 650 -9.47 2.26 23.14
CA CYS A 650 -10.84 2.19 22.64
C CYS A 650 -11.52 0.89 23.09
N VAL A 651 -10.81 -0.25 22.98
CA VAL A 651 -11.32 -1.53 23.48
C VAL A 651 -11.51 -1.52 24.99
N TYR A 652 -10.56 -0.98 25.75
CA TYR A 652 -10.67 -0.85 27.21
C TYR A 652 -11.92 -0.07 27.62
N ILE A 653 -12.16 1.09 27.00
CA ILE A 653 -13.32 1.93 27.30
C ILE A 653 -14.61 1.20 26.97
N VAL A 654 -14.71 0.61 25.78
CA VAL A 654 -15.91 -0.10 25.33
C VAL A 654 -16.23 -1.30 26.22
N LEU A 655 -15.23 -2.14 26.54
CA LEU A 655 -15.43 -3.25 27.48
C LEU A 655 -15.74 -2.77 28.89
N GLY A 656 -15.12 -1.67 29.35
CA GLY A 656 -15.37 -1.12 30.68
C GLY A 656 -16.80 -0.64 30.85
N VAL A 657 -17.36 -0.01 29.80
CA VAL A 657 -18.77 0.38 29.77
C VAL A 657 -19.69 -0.85 29.69
N LEU A 658 -19.34 -1.86 28.87
CA LEU A 658 -20.18 -3.06 28.71
C LEU A 658 -20.23 -3.94 29.97
N TYR A 659 -19.12 -4.07 30.70
CA TYR A 659 -19.01 -4.91 31.90
C TYR A 659 -19.20 -4.15 33.22
N GLU A 660 -19.40 -2.83 33.16
CA GLU A 660 -19.48 -1.94 34.32
C GLU A 660 -18.32 -2.16 35.31
N SER A 661 -17.11 -2.40 34.80
CA SER A 661 -15.94 -2.78 35.59
C SER A 661 -14.65 -2.25 34.98
N TYR A 662 -13.75 -1.76 35.83
CA TYR A 662 -12.40 -1.34 35.43
C TYR A 662 -11.41 -2.52 35.31
N ILE A 663 -11.73 -3.66 35.93
CA ILE A 663 -10.79 -4.77 36.12
C ILE A 663 -10.95 -5.85 35.05
N HIS A 664 -12.19 -6.21 34.71
CA HIS A 664 -12.46 -7.23 33.69
C HIS A 664 -11.93 -6.85 32.29
N PRO A 665 -12.05 -5.60 31.82
CA PRO A 665 -11.44 -5.19 30.55
C PRO A 665 -9.92 -5.36 30.54
N LEU A 666 -9.25 -5.05 31.66
CA LEU A 666 -7.81 -5.17 31.79
C LEU A 666 -7.36 -6.64 31.81
N THR A 667 -8.17 -7.51 32.43
CA THR A 667 -7.99 -8.97 32.37
C THR A 667 -8.08 -9.48 30.94
N ILE A 668 -9.07 -9.02 30.16
CA ILE A 668 -9.21 -9.39 28.74
C ILE A 668 -8.02 -8.88 27.91
N LEU A 669 -7.62 -7.62 28.08
CA LEU A 669 -6.51 -7.01 27.34
C LEU A 669 -5.13 -7.60 27.69
N SER A 670 -4.98 -8.21 28.85
CA SER A 670 -3.73 -8.88 29.25
C SER A 670 -3.34 -10.05 28.33
N THR A 671 -4.28 -10.52 27.51
CA THR A 671 -4.05 -11.57 26.51
C THR A 671 -3.35 -11.07 25.24
N LEU A 672 -3.40 -9.77 24.96
CA LEU A 672 -2.93 -9.18 23.71
C LEU A 672 -1.43 -9.35 23.42
N PRO A 673 -0.52 -9.23 24.41
CA PRO A 673 0.91 -9.41 24.14
C PRO A 673 1.22 -10.77 23.52
N SER A 674 0.52 -11.84 23.93
CA SER A 674 0.72 -13.18 23.38
C SER A 674 0.44 -13.26 21.87
N ALA A 675 -0.60 -12.56 21.41
CA ALA A 675 -0.94 -12.45 20.00
C ALA A 675 0.11 -11.65 19.23
N GLY A 676 0.58 -10.56 19.83
CA GLY A 676 1.68 -9.74 19.30
C GLY A 676 2.95 -10.56 19.08
N VAL A 677 3.37 -11.37 20.06
CA VAL A 677 4.53 -12.27 19.92
C VAL A 677 4.36 -13.20 18.73
N GLY A 678 3.20 -13.88 18.60
CA GLY A 678 2.96 -14.81 17.50
C GLY A 678 3.01 -14.15 16.13
N ALA A 679 2.39 -12.97 15.99
CA ALA A 679 2.41 -12.21 14.74
C ALA A 679 3.82 -11.76 14.36
N LEU A 680 4.56 -11.21 15.33
CA LEU A 680 5.94 -10.74 15.12
C LEU A 680 6.90 -11.88 14.81
N LEU A 681 6.76 -13.03 15.49
CA LEU A 681 7.55 -14.22 15.21
C LEU A 681 7.29 -14.75 13.80
N ALA A 682 6.03 -14.86 13.38
CA ALA A 682 5.70 -15.37 12.04
C ALA A 682 6.23 -14.46 10.93
N LEU A 683 6.14 -13.14 11.10
CA LEU A 683 6.75 -12.17 10.17
C LEU A 683 8.28 -12.28 10.18
N GLY A 684 8.90 -12.37 11.35
CA GLY A 684 10.36 -12.48 11.50
C GLY A 684 10.93 -13.74 10.87
N ILE A 685 10.32 -14.91 11.11
CA ILE A 685 10.76 -16.21 10.58
C ILE A 685 10.67 -16.24 9.04
N THR A 686 9.69 -15.54 8.46
CA THR A 686 9.49 -15.48 7.01
C THR A 686 10.28 -14.36 6.32
N GLY A 687 11.10 -13.61 7.06
CA GLY A 687 11.90 -12.50 6.52
C GLY A 687 11.07 -11.26 6.11
N GLN A 688 9.80 -11.21 6.52
CA GLN A 688 8.90 -10.09 6.28
C GLN A 688 9.14 -8.99 7.32
N GLY A 689 9.15 -7.73 6.87
CA GLY A 689 9.22 -6.58 7.77
C GLY A 689 7.87 -6.27 8.39
N LEU A 690 7.87 -5.60 9.54
CA LEU A 690 6.64 -5.03 10.10
C LEU A 690 6.26 -3.78 9.30
N GLY A 691 5.35 -3.96 8.34
CA GLY A 691 4.74 -2.89 7.56
C GLY A 691 3.35 -2.48 8.06
N VAL A 692 2.72 -1.54 7.36
CA VAL A 692 1.35 -1.10 7.67
C VAL A 692 0.38 -2.28 7.69
N ILE A 693 0.50 -3.17 6.70
CA ILE A 693 -0.35 -4.35 6.55
C ILE A 693 -0.18 -5.32 7.74
N GLY A 694 1.05 -5.54 8.20
CA GLY A 694 1.32 -6.38 9.37
C GLY A 694 0.71 -5.80 10.65
N ILE A 695 0.72 -4.47 10.80
CA ILE A 695 0.11 -3.79 11.95
C ILE A 695 -1.40 -3.90 11.91
N ILE A 696 -2.02 -3.80 10.74
CA ILE A 696 -3.45 -4.08 10.59
C ILE A 696 -3.76 -5.51 11.04
N GLY A 697 -2.92 -6.49 10.67
CA GLY A 697 -3.02 -7.86 11.19
C GLY A 697 -2.98 -7.93 12.72
N ILE A 698 -2.05 -7.20 13.36
CA ILE A 698 -1.97 -7.12 14.83
C ILE A 698 -3.21 -6.46 15.45
N ILE A 699 -3.72 -5.38 14.84
CA ILE A 699 -4.94 -4.71 15.28
C ILE A 699 -6.13 -5.67 15.17
N LEU A 700 -6.27 -6.40 14.07
CA LEU A 700 -7.33 -7.40 13.91
C LEU A 700 -7.21 -8.54 14.92
N LEU A 701 -6.00 -8.97 15.25
CA LEU A 701 -5.74 -9.95 16.31
C LEU A 701 -6.22 -9.47 17.68
N ILE A 702 -6.12 -8.17 18.00
CA ILE A 702 -6.72 -7.62 19.22
C ILE A 702 -8.23 -7.92 19.25
N GLY A 703 -8.87 -7.81 18.09
CA GLY A 703 -10.27 -8.16 17.89
C GLY A 703 -10.58 -9.65 18.05
N ILE A 704 -9.79 -10.53 17.44
CA ILE A 704 -10.03 -11.98 17.48
C ILE A 704 -9.69 -12.56 18.85
N VAL A 705 -8.53 -12.23 19.40
CA VAL A 705 -8.01 -12.88 20.61
C VAL A 705 -8.81 -12.49 21.85
N LYS A 706 -9.28 -11.24 21.91
CA LYS A 706 -10.14 -10.82 23.04
C LYS A 706 -11.45 -11.59 23.08
N LYS A 707 -11.97 -12.09 21.94
CA LYS A 707 -13.24 -12.83 21.91
C LYS A 707 -13.18 -14.08 22.77
N ASN A 708 -12.06 -14.80 22.70
CA ASN A 708 -11.84 -16.01 23.49
C ASN A 708 -11.81 -15.70 24.99
N ALA A 709 -11.15 -14.60 25.37
CA ALA A 709 -11.10 -14.14 26.75
C ALA A 709 -12.47 -13.66 27.24
N ILE A 710 -13.21 -12.90 26.41
CA ILE A 710 -14.58 -12.45 26.70
C ILE A 710 -15.48 -13.65 26.99
N MET A 711 -15.54 -14.65 26.10
CA MET A 711 -16.41 -15.82 26.29
C MET A 711 -16.12 -16.61 27.58
N MET A 712 -14.85 -16.66 28.00
CA MET A 712 -14.44 -17.34 29.23
C MET A 712 -14.80 -16.53 30.47
N ILE A 713 -14.53 -15.22 30.45
CA ILE A 713 -14.77 -14.33 31.59
C ILE A 713 -16.27 -14.09 31.80
N ASP A 714 -17.05 -13.95 30.73
CA ASP A 714 -18.51 -13.75 30.79
C ASP A 714 -19.19 -14.91 31.54
N PHE A 715 -18.84 -16.15 31.20
CA PHE A 715 -19.37 -17.34 31.85
C PHE A 715 -18.88 -17.50 33.30
N ALA A 716 -17.64 -17.10 33.59
CA ALA A 716 -17.13 -17.12 34.96
C ALA A 716 -17.88 -16.12 35.85
N ILE A 717 -18.15 -14.91 35.33
CA ILE A 717 -18.92 -13.88 36.04
C ILE A 717 -20.36 -14.35 36.28
N GLU A 718 -20.99 -14.96 35.28
CA GLU A 718 -22.35 -15.52 35.42
C GLU A 718 -22.40 -16.61 36.49
N ALA A 719 -21.43 -17.54 36.50
CA ALA A 719 -21.34 -18.57 37.54
C ALA A 719 -21.04 -18.02 38.95
N GLU A 720 -20.33 -16.89 39.06
CA GLU A 720 -20.12 -16.22 40.35
C GLU A 720 -21.38 -15.49 40.85
N ARG A 721 -22.11 -14.81 39.95
CA ARG A 721 -23.28 -14.00 40.29
C ARG A 721 -24.53 -14.84 40.52
N ASP A 722 -24.80 -15.80 39.65
CA ASP A 722 -26.07 -16.54 39.65
C ASP A 722 -25.97 -17.86 40.41
N GLU A 723 -24.82 -18.54 40.35
CA GLU A 723 -24.59 -19.83 41.03
C GLU A 723 -23.83 -19.68 42.36
N GLY A 724 -23.31 -18.48 42.68
CA GLY A 724 -22.60 -18.20 43.95
C GLY A 724 -21.28 -18.96 44.12
N LYS A 725 -20.65 -19.40 43.02
CA LYS A 725 -19.43 -20.22 43.06
C LYS A 725 -18.20 -19.39 43.43
N ASP A 726 -17.22 -20.05 44.06
CA ASP A 726 -15.89 -19.44 44.29
C ASP A 726 -15.20 -19.15 42.95
N PRO A 727 -14.48 -18.03 42.80
CA PRO A 727 -13.84 -17.62 41.54
C PRO A 727 -12.96 -18.68 40.90
N ARG A 728 -12.26 -19.49 41.72
CA ARG A 728 -11.42 -20.57 41.19
C ARG A 728 -12.27 -21.66 40.53
N THR A 729 -13.39 -22.01 41.14
CA THR A 729 -14.30 -23.04 40.61
C THR A 729 -15.08 -22.49 39.41
N ALA A 730 -15.50 -21.23 39.46
CA ALA A 730 -16.21 -20.55 38.39
C ALA A 730 -15.36 -20.46 37.11
N ILE A 731 -14.12 -19.97 37.19
CA ILE A 731 -13.23 -19.85 36.02
C ILE A 731 -12.82 -21.21 35.46
N HIS A 732 -12.66 -22.23 36.32
CA HIS A 732 -12.38 -23.59 35.88
C HIS A 732 -13.55 -24.18 35.09
N GLN A 733 -14.78 -24.06 35.60
CA GLN A 733 -15.98 -24.49 34.91
C GLN A 733 -16.17 -23.74 33.59
N ALA A 734 -15.99 -22.42 33.60
CA ALA A 734 -16.06 -21.61 32.40
C ALA A 734 -15.05 -22.06 31.34
N ALA A 735 -13.80 -22.31 31.75
CA ALA A 735 -12.75 -22.79 30.86
C ALA A 735 -13.08 -24.15 30.23
N MET A 736 -13.69 -25.07 30.98
CA MET A 736 -14.14 -26.37 30.46
C MET A 736 -15.29 -26.26 29.47
N LEU A 737 -16.32 -25.47 29.81
CA LEU A 737 -17.50 -25.30 28.96
C LEU A 737 -17.18 -24.54 27.66
N ARG A 738 -16.18 -23.66 27.69
CA ARG A 738 -15.80 -22.85 26.52
C ARG A 738 -14.63 -23.41 25.72
N PHE A 739 -13.94 -24.45 26.18
CA PHE A 739 -12.78 -25.00 25.45
C PHE A 739 -13.15 -25.44 24.03
N ARG A 740 -14.26 -26.17 23.86
CA ARG A 740 -14.73 -26.61 22.53
C ARG A 740 -15.13 -25.43 21.63
N PRO A 741 -16.04 -24.52 22.04
CA PRO A 741 -16.36 -23.33 21.25
C PRO A 741 -15.13 -22.51 20.87
N ILE A 742 -14.20 -22.27 21.81
CA ILE A 742 -13.00 -21.45 21.57
C ILE A 742 -12.07 -22.13 20.54
N ILE A 743 -11.80 -23.44 20.68
CA ILE A 743 -10.94 -24.16 19.73
C ILE A 743 -11.59 -24.19 18.34
N MET A 744 -12.91 -24.35 18.27
CA MET A 744 -13.64 -24.36 17.01
C MET A 744 -13.55 -23.01 16.28
N THR A 745 -13.85 -21.89 16.95
CA THR A 745 -13.77 -20.54 16.36
C THR A 745 -12.34 -20.19 15.97
N THR A 746 -11.35 -20.52 16.81
CA THR A 746 -9.94 -20.24 16.49
C THR A 746 -9.42 -21.06 15.33
N LEU A 747 -9.79 -22.33 15.20
CA LEU A 747 -9.44 -23.13 14.03
C LEU A 747 -10.15 -22.59 12.79
N ALA A 748 -11.42 -22.20 12.86
CA ALA A 748 -12.11 -21.59 11.72
C ALA A 748 -11.38 -20.32 11.25
N ALA A 749 -11.02 -19.42 12.17
CA ALA A 749 -10.24 -18.21 11.87
C ALA A 749 -8.83 -18.53 11.34
N LEU A 750 -8.15 -19.53 11.90
CA LEU A 750 -6.83 -19.98 11.45
C LEU A 750 -6.89 -20.48 10.01
N PHE A 751 -7.84 -21.36 9.71
CA PHE A 751 -8.03 -21.93 8.38
C PHE A 751 -8.51 -20.90 7.36
N ALA A 752 -9.28 -19.88 7.77
CA ALA A 752 -9.60 -18.73 6.93
C ALA A 752 -8.36 -17.90 6.56
N ALA A 753 -7.36 -17.84 7.43
CA ALA A 753 -6.11 -17.11 7.19
C ALA A 753 -5.08 -17.89 6.35
N ILE A 754 -5.22 -19.21 6.21
CA ILE A 754 -4.26 -20.06 5.45
C ILE A 754 -4.13 -19.63 3.98
N PRO A 755 -5.22 -19.43 3.21
CA PRO A 755 -5.11 -19.00 1.81
C PRO A 755 -4.32 -17.70 1.66
N LEU A 756 -4.63 -16.71 2.50
CA LEU A 756 -3.94 -15.42 2.55
C LEU A 756 -2.46 -15.56 2.93
N MET A 757 -2.14 -16.43 3.90
CA MET A 757 -0.78 -16.68 4.37
C MET A 757 0.08 -17.36 3.30
N LEU A 758 -0.49 -18.33 2.61
CA LEU A 758 0.22 -19.04 1.55
C LEU A 758 0.43 -18.13 0.34
N GLY A 759 -0.51 -17.22 0.06
CA GLY A 759 -0.41 -16.10 -0.88
C GLY A 759 0.13 -16.49 -2.27
N TRP A 760 -0.76 -16.87 -3.18
CA TRP A 760 -0.37 -17.38 -4.51
C TRP A 760 -0.74 -16.36 -5.60
N GLY A 761 0.15 -16.25 -6.59
CA GLY A 761 -0.04 -15.42 -7.78
C GLY A 761 0.19 -13.93 -7.57
N GLU A 762 -0.07 -13.14 -8.61
CA GLU A 762 0.21 -11.70 -8.65
C GLU A 762 -0.50 -10.95 -7.51
N GLY A 763 0.22 -10.03 -6.86
CA GLY A 763 -0.29 -9.24 -5.73
C GLY A 763 -0.36 -10.01 -4.40
N ALA A 764 0.18 -11.23 -4.31
CA ALA A 764 0.29 -11.97 -3.06
C ALA A 764 1.17 -11.27 -2.02
N GLU A 765 2.11 -10.43 -2.43
CA GLU A 765 3.04 -9.71 -1.56
C GLU A 765 2.31 -8.78 -0.59
N LEU A 766 1.19 -8.18 -1.01
CA LEU A 766 0.36 -7.34 -0.14
C LEU A 766 -0.48 -8.18 0.83
N ARG A 767 -0.90 -9.40 0.45
CA ARG A 767 -1.82 -10.24 1.25
C ARG A 767 -1.11 -11.10 2.29
N ARG A 768 0.06 -11.62 1.91
CA ARG A 768 0.84 -12.57 2.71
C ARG A 768 1.25 -12.05 4.09
N PRO A 769 1.73 -10.80 4.27
CA PRO A 769 2.04 -10.28 5.60
C PRO A 769 0.83 -10.21 6.53
N LEU A 770 -0.35 -9.93 5.98
CA LEU A 770 -1.61 -9.90 6.74
C LEU A 770 -1.99 -11.30 7.22
N GLY A 771 -1.96 -12.29 6.32
CA GLY A 771 -2.24 -13.69 6.64
C GLY A 771 -1.25 -14.28 7.64
N LEU A 772 0.05 -14.01 7.47
CA LEU A 772 1.11 -14.45 8.39
C LEU A 772 0.95 -13.88 9.79
N ALA A 773 0.65 -12.58 9.89
CA ALA A 773 0.43 -11.93 11.18
C ALA A 773 -0.75 -12.60 11.91
N ILE A 774 -1.91 -12.73 11.24
CA ILE A 774 -3.11 -13.36 11.83
C ILE A 774 -2.85 -14.82 12.19
N PHE A 775 -2.33 -15.62 11.28
CA PHE A 775 -2.06 -17.05 11.50
C PHE A 775 -1.09 -17.27 12.67
N GLY A 776 0.07 -16.60 12.65
CA GLY A 776 1.07 -16.71 13.71
C GLY A 776 0.56 -16.21 15.06
N GLY A 777 -0.16 -15.09 15.05
CA GLY A 777 -0.76 -14.52 16.24
C GLY A 777 -1.80 -15.44 16.88
N LEU A 778 -2.68 -16.06 16.08
CA LEU A 778 -3.71 -16.99 16.57
C LEU A 778 -3.10 -18.26 17.18
N ILE A 779 -2.08 -18.87 16.56
CA ILE A 779 -1.46 -20.08 17.12
C ILE A 779 -0.87 -19.82 18.50
N VAL A 780 -0.06 -18.77 18.63
CA VAL A 780 0.64 -18.48 19.88
C VAL A 780 -0.31 -17.93 20.93
N SER A 781 -1.25 -17.05 20.54
CA SER A 781 -2.26 -16.55 21.47
C SER A 781 -3.17 -17.65 21.96
N GLN A 782 -3.64 -18.56 21.10
CA GLN A 782 -4.57 -19.60 21.52
C GLN A 782 -3.94 -20.54 22.55
N LEU A 783 -2.67 -20.91 22.35
CA LEU A 783 -1.93 -21.74 23.29
C LEU A 783 -1.71 -21.03 24.63
N LEU A 784 -1.37 -19.73 24.62
CA LEU A 784 -1.11 -19.01 25.86
C LEU A 784 -2.39 -18.60 26.60
N THR A 785 -3.36 -18.03 25.89
CA THR A 785 -4.57 -17.45 26.49
C THR A 785 -5.44 -18.46 27.21
N LEU A 786 -5.56 -19.70 26.71
CA LEU A 786 -6.31 -20.74 27.40
C LEU A 786 -5.78 -21.02 28.82
N PHE A 787 -4.46 -20.91 29.03
CA PHE A 787 -3.84 -21.16 30.33
C PHE A 787 -3.61 -19.88 31.15
N THR A 788 -3.28 -18.76 30.52
CA THR A 788 -2.95 -17.52 31.23
C THR A 788 -4.19 -16.75 31.66
N THR A 789 -5.26 -16.72 30.87
CA THR A 789 -6.48 -15.94 31.17
C THR A 789 -7.11 -16.35 32.51
N PRO A 790 -7.27 -17.65 32.83
CA PRO A 790 -7.81 -18.07 34.13
C PRO A 790 -6.97 -17.60 35.32
N VAL A 791 -5.63 -17.61 35.19
CA VAL A 791 -4.73 -17.19 36.26
C VAL A 791 -4.77 -15.68 36.44
N ILE A 792 -4.77 -14.93 35.33
CA ILE A 792 -4.81 -13.47 35.36
C ILE A 792 -6.15 -12.98 35.94
N TYR A 793 -7.25 -13.65 35.60
CA TYR A 793 -8.56 -13.43 36.22
C TYR A 793 -8.50 -13.57 37.74
N LEU A 794 -7.94 -14.68 38.26
CA LEU A 794 -7.81 -14.90 39.70
C LEU A 794 -6.85 -13.91 40.39
N ALA A 795 -5.79 -13.47 39.70
CA ALA A 795 -4.85 -12.47 40.23
C ALA A 795 -5.53 -11.10 40.40
N PHE A 796 -6.32 -10.69 39.41
CA PHE A 796 -7.05 -9.42 39.45
C PHE A 796 -8.25 -9.47 40.38
N ASP A 797 -9.00 -10.57 40.45
CA ASP A 797 -10.10 -10.74 41.41
C ASP A 797 -9.61 -10.66 42.88
N ARG A 798 -8.49 -11.32 43.20
CA ARG A 798 -7.86 -11.18 44.54
C ARG A 798 -7.45 -9.74 44.86
N THR A 799 -6.99 -9.01 43.85
CA THR A 799 -6.58 -7.61 44.01
C THR A 799 -7.80 -6.70 44.18
N ALA A 800 -8.89 -6.97 43.44
CA ALA A 800 -10.18 -6.32 43.59
C ALA A 800 -10.75 -6.51 44.99
N ARG A 801 -10.77 -7.75 45.50
CA ARG A 801 -11.26 -8.09 46.86
C ARG A 801 -10.42 -7.46 47.96
N ARG A 802 -9.10 -7.34 47.77
CA ARG A 802 -8.20 -6.62 48.68
C ARG A 802 -8.46 -5.12 48.71
N TRP A 803 -8.87 -4.52 47.59
CA TRP A 803 -9.19 -3.09 47.51
C TRP A 803 -10.63 -2.76 47.91
N SER A 804 -11.58 -3.68 47.74
CA SER A 804 -12.98 -3.48 48.13
C SER A 804 -13.27 -3.81 49.61
N GLY A 805 -12.31 -4.38 50.33
CA GLY A 805 -12.45 -4.68 51.77
C GLY A 805 -13.43 -5.83 52.10
N ALA A 806 -13.86 -6.61 51.11
CA ALA A 806 -14.78 -7.73 51.32
C ALA A 806 -14.05 -8.93 51.95
N GLU A 807 -14.44 -9.32 53.16
CA GLU A 807 -13.94 -10.51 53.86
C GLU A 807 -14.22 -11.80 53.06
N PRO A 808 -13.36 -12.83 53.12
CA PRO A 808 -13.57 -14.07 52.40
C PRO A 808 -14.79 -14.81 52.99
N ALA A 809 -15.78 -15.13 52.15
CA ALA A 809 -16.83 -16.07 52.50
C ALA A 809 -16.19 -17.41 52.89
N ARG A 810 -16.32 -17.79 54.17
CA ARG A 810 -15.86 -19.10 54.65
C ARG A 810 -16.66 -20.20 53.92
N PRO A 811 -16.01 -21.29 53.47
CA PRO A 811 -16.73 -22.42 52.88
C PRO A 811 -17.73 -23.00 53.90
N ALA A 812 -18.99 -23.07 53.52
CA ALA A 812 -20.02 -23.79 54.26
C ALA A 812 -19.75 -25.29 54.17
N GLY A 813 -18.94 -25.82 55.07
CA GLY A 813 -18.57 -27.24 55.04
C GLY A 813 -17.42 -27.64 55.95
N ALA A 814 -17.41 -27.20 57.21
CA ALA A 814 -16.54 -27.77 58.23
C ALA A 814 -17.34 -27.95 59.52
N VAL A 815 -18.00 -29.11 59.62
CA VAL A 815 -18.60 -29.58 60.88
C VAL A 815 -17.45 -29.76 61.88
N LYS A 816 -17.47 -28.99 62.96
CA LYS A 816 -16.65 -29.25 64.14
C LYS A 816 -17.18 -30.51 64.84
N PRO A 817 -16.34 -31.51 65.16
CA PRO A 817 -16.73 -32.59 66.04
C PRO A 817 -16.56 -32.15 67.50
N GLY A 818 -17.65 -32.21 68.27
CA GLY A 818 -17.59 -32.21 69.73
C GLY A 818 -18.30 -31.03 70.40
N GLU A 819 -19.57 -31.22 70.71
CA GLU A 819 -20.13 -31.02 72.05
C GLU A 819 -21.58 -31.57 72.07
N GLY A 820 -21.89 -32.40 73.06
CA GLY A 820 -23.10 -33.21 73.14
C GLY A 820 -24.38 -32.43 73.49
N PRO A 821 -25.55 -33.09 73.47
CA PRO A 821 -26.84 -32.43 73.55
C PRO A 821 -27.17 -32.06 75.00
N ARG A 822 -27.60 -30.82 75.23
CA ARG A 822 -28.40 -30.45 76.39
C ARG A 822 -29.79 -29.98 75.95
N ASN A 823 -30.73 -30.45 76.74
CA ASN A 823 -32.16 -30.58 76.56
C ASN A 823 -32.91 -29.27 76.88
N GLU A 824 -34.12 -29.14 76.32
CA GLU A 824 -35.25 -28.30 76.77
C GLU A 824 -35.04 -26.76 76.80
N SER A 825 -35.98 -25.87 76.47
CA SER A 825 -37.45 -25.86 76.55
C SER A 825 -38.03 -24.65 75.79
N ARG A 826 -39.30 -24.79 75.34
CA ARG A 826 -40.37 -23.78 75.22
C ARG A 826 -39.97 -22.29 75.25
N ASP A 827 -40.37 -21.51 74.23
CA ASP A 827 -41.65 -20.80 74.28
C ASP A 827 -42.02 -20.12 72.93
N LYS A 828 -43.33 -20.10 72.66
CA LYS A 828 -44.01 -19.22 71.67
C LYS A 828 -44.35 -17.91 72.42
N PRO A 829 -44.45 -16.72 71.79
CA PRO A 829 -45.67 -16.38 71.02
C PRO A 829 -45.44 -15.43 69.81
N ARG A 830 -46.19 -15.62 68.72
CA ARG A 830 -47.30 -14.77 68.18
C ARG A 830 -46.96 -13.33 67.76
N GLY A 831 -47.26 -13.07 66.48
CA GLY A 831 -47.96 -11.89 65.96
C GLY A 831 -47.12 -10.61 65.84
N ALA A 832 -47.42 -9.65 64.97
CA ALA A 832 -48.40 -9.51 63.90
C ALA A 832 -47.98 -8.25 63.08
N GLY A 833 -48.54 -8.13 61.88
CA GLY A 833 -48.47 -7.05 60.88
C GLY A 833 -47.92 -5.67 61.25
N ALA A 834 -47.21 -5.05 60.30
CA ALA A 834 -47.82 -4.33 59.18
C ALA A 834 -46.87 -4.37 57.98
#